data_AF-A0A395T2U2-F1
#
_entry.id   AF-A0A395T2U2-F1
#
_cell.length_a   1.000
_cell.length_b   1.000
_cell.length_c   1.000
_cell.angle_alpha   90.00
_cell.angle_beta   90.00
_cell.angle_gamma   90.00
#
_symmetry.space_group_name_H-M   'P 1'
#
loop_
_entity.id
_entity.type
_entity.pdbx_description
1 polymer ?
#
loop_
_entity_poly.entity_id
_entity_poly.type
_entity_poly.pdbx_seq_one_letter_code
_entity_poly.pdbx_strand_id
1 'polypeptide(L)'
;MSFVFTGRKLTILPIKYQSQDIDSTDWVTLLTICLAPLIAHIVAGVPSPVYLHQSRPRWHEQMCHYNPTSILWRHFAIAERRIRARSWDKYDLAPTNAIFWTNRGWDGSEEMIARSAPYCFHFPDSTRISLFSKEMITTLIVTSQGIQAVYLVMGGLDKNGNPAFVKWMAVDTVFFPLAMIGLLRLCSAFWLNDDYGYSTHTSNHSTTPERLAPDSSVDLAELGKTPLLPRTDSNESSSTTLLEPRASHSPPHFEIPSSSWGSKIFRTFFILAVMSLLVLDILYFVRGGRHTATSFVVTLVYLFFLTMTLVIFLPYFWQGKTTSTIIPCITSMAYKVYTCMMFAIIIVAIVISCIETRKTPCGKYTSGSGVEADLRACWDKNNDFVSVRIEFDKNASALVVDQFSIAKKQKFDYVYVNTTDLSDVDFKGTRVYDELVCCVDNSGAELELGHLTANFPSKATMKLAVLNLLITAIAAAKPADYRFVGRVNPATKLLTWPSTGVAFSFKGTEATININQITGASSVDLIIDGKDPIVIPSVLGTSISTPKLPKGTHTVELRKRSEASFGEFSVLGVSTDGELLKTTPPKRKIEIIGDSISVGYGLDGVLPCVDTAALQNNGKTYGAVAARALNADYSVVAWSGKGLIRNYASPSPDNSPTMPTLYTRYGANDKDNSFTFPKSWVPDAVVINLGTNDFSYLNVRDPVNPADLTKALVRLVKNVASHYPKAQFFLVSSPLLNNDYPTTADAQKTTHIRVLKDAMGQLNGIKTHFVDWPTQGAEAGCDYHPNAATHAQGAQLLAASIKAALKW
;
A
#
# COMPACT_ATOMS: atom_id res chain seq x y z
N MET A 1 32.89 9.11 -20.61
CA MET A 1 33.71 8.71 -21.78
C MET A 1 32.78 8.33 -22.92
N SER A 2 33.25 8.27 -24.17
CA SER A 2 32.41 7.95 -25.34
C SER A 2 33.12 6.96 -26.26
N PHE A 3 32.58 5.76 -26.42
CA PHE A 3 33.01 4.80 -27.43
C PHE A 3 31.80 4.09 -28.06
N VAL A 4 31.82 4.02 -29.40
CA VAL A 4 31.38 2.93 -30.31
C VAL A 4 30.42 1.90 -29.68
N PHE A 5 29.19 1.69 -30.17
CA PHE A 5 28.94 1.08 -31.49
C PHE A 5 27.83 1.72 -32.37
N THR A 6 27.07 2.72 -31.91
CA THR A 6 25.84 3.20 -32.60
C THR A 6 25.90 4.63 -33.13
N GLY A 7 27.05 5.30 -33.05
CA GLY A 7 27.21 6.72 -33.46
C GLY A 7 26.46 7.73 -32.56
N ARG A 8 25.74 7.27 -31.53
CA ARG A 8 25.01 8.12 -30.58
C ARG A 8 25.83 8.33 -29.31
N LYS A 9 26.06 9.59 -28.94
CA LYS A 9 26.83 9.97 -27.75
C LYS A 9 26.08 9.56 -26.46
N LEU A 10 26.61 8.57 -25.74
CA LEU A 10 26.13 8.24 -24.40
C LEU A 10 26.28 9.47 -23.48
N THR A 11 25.20 9.87 -22.84
CA THR A 11 25.13 11.07 -22.00
C THR A 11 24.50 10.70 -20.66
N ILE A 12 25.35 10.61 -19.63
CA ILE A 12 24.91 10.38 -18.25
C ILE A 12 24.60 11.76 -17.66
N LEU A 13 23.39 11.93 -17.12
CA LEU A 13 23.01 13.15 -16.40
C LEU A 13 23.66 13.17 -15.01
N PRO A 14 24.05 14.34 -14.47
CA PRO A 14 24.53 14.43 -13.10
C PRO A 14 23.43 14.06 -12.11
N ILE A 15 23.80 13.40 -11.01
CA ILE A 15 22.88 13.06 -9.92
C ILE A 15 22.19 14.34 -9.44
N LYS A 16 20.85 14.33 -9.46
CA LYS A 16 20.01 15.40 -8.90
C LYS A 16 19.26 14.86 -7.70
N TYR A 17 19.34 15.56 -6.58
CA TYR A 17 18.51 15.27 -5.42
C TYR A 17 17.09 15.81 -5.66
N GLN A 18 16.13 14.91 -5.90
CA GLN A 18 14.75 15.26 -6.29
C GLN A 18 13.68 14.58 -5.41
N SER A 19 14.10 13.79 -4.43
CA SER A 19 13.23 13.02 -3.54
C SER A 19 12.60 13.82 -2.38
N GLN A 20 12.77 15.14 -2.37
CA GLN A 20 12.27 16.03 -1.32
C GLN A 20 10.73 16.07 -1.27
N ASP A 21 10.08 15.94 -2.43
CA ASP A 21 8.63 16.08 -2.62
C ASP A 21 7.89 14.71 -2.62
N ILE A 22 8.46 13.68 -1.97
CA ILE A 22 7.84 12.36 -1.81
C ILE A 22 7.52 12.14 -0.33
N ASP A 23 6.22 11.94 -0.03
CA ASP A 23 5.73 11.70 1.32
C ASP A 23 6.23 10.38 1.92
N SER A 24 6.26 10.30 3.26
CA SER A 24 6.70 9.09 3.97
C SER A 24 5.86 7.84 3.66
N THR A 25 4.57 8.01 3.35
CA THR A 25 3.65 6.95 2.92
C THR A 25 3.93 6.47 1.50
N ASP A 26 4.24 7.40 0.59
CA ASP A 26 4.73 7.08 -0.76
C ASP A 26 6.07 6.35 -0.67
N TRP A 27 6.99 6.75 0.22
CA TRP A 27 8.26 6.06 0.44
C TRP A 27 8.11 4.60 0.89
N VAL A 28 7.21 4.33 1.85
CA VAL A 28 6.89 2.95 2.26
C VAL A 28 6.34 2.14 1.07
N THR A 29 5.47 2.75 0.26
CA THR A 29 4.89 2.11 -0.92
C THR A 29 5.94 1.82 -1.99
N LEU A 30 6.77 2.81 -2.33
CA LEU A 30 7.89 2.72 -3.27
C LEU A 30 8.90 1.64 -2.89
N LEU A 31 9.33 1.62 -1.62
CA LEU A 31 10.29 0.63 -1.13
C LEU A 31 9.68 -0.77 -1.06
N THR A 32 8.38 -0.88 -0.77
CA THR A 32 7.66 -2.18 -0.83
C THR A 32 7.63 -2.72 -2.25
N ILE A 33 7.28 -1.89 -3.25
CA ILE A 33 7.25 -2.29 -4.66
C ILE A 33 8.67 -2.61 -5.18
N CYS A 34 9.66 -1.78 -4.83
CA CYS A 34 11.07 -1.99 -5.14
C CYS A 34 11.58 -3.34 -4.63
N LEU A 35 11.36 -3.64 -3.35
CA LEU A 35 11.93 -4.82 -2.70
C LEU A 35 11.12 -6.10 -2.95
N ALA A 36 9.85 -6.02 -3.35
CA ALA A 36 9.00 -7.20 -3.54
C ALA A 36 9.58 -8.25 -4.53
N PRO A 37 10.19 -7.91 -5.68
CA PRO A 37 10.85 -8.90 -6.53
C PRO A 37 12.14 -9.48 -5.93
N LEU A 38 12.91 -8.70 -5.16
CA LEU A 38 14.10 -9.21 -4.46
C LEU A 38 13.70 -10.20 -3.35
N ILE A 39 12.73 -9.83 -2.53
CA ILE A 39 12.21 -10.66 -1.45
C ILE A 39 11.59 -11.94 -2.04
N ALA A 40 10.79 -11.83 -3.10
CA ALA A 40 10.25 -12.99 -3.80
C ALA A 40 11.37 -13.89 -4.35
N HIS A 41 12.40 -13.34 -5.01
CA HIS A 41 13.52 -14.13 -5.54
C HIS A 41 14.30 -14.87 -4.43
N ILE A 42 14.49 -14.25 -3.26
CA ILE A 42 15.15 -14.86 -2.09
C ILE A 42 14.26 -15.96 -1.48
N VAL A 43 13.01 -15.64 -1.12
CA VAL A 43 12.07 -16.58 -0.47
C VAL A 43 11.73 -17.76 -1.38
N ALA A 44 11.75 -17.57 -2.71
CA ALA A 44 11.51 -18.61 -3.70
C ALA A 44 12.73 -19.49 -4.01
N GLY A 45 13.93 -19.08 -3.55
CA GLY A 45 15.21 -19.56 -4.08
C GLY A 45 16.24 -20.01 -3.04
N VAL A 46 16.16 -19.54 -1.79
CA VAL A 46 17.07 -19.92 -0.70
C VAL A 46 16.45 -21.04 0.14
N PRO A 47 16.99 -22.27 0.11
CA PRO A 47 16.44 -23.40 0.85
C PRO A 47 16.80 -23.38 2.35
N SER A 48 15.99 -24.09 3.13
CA SER A 48 16.27 -24.37 4.55
C SER A 48 17.53 -25.24 4.70
N PRO A 49 18.54 -24.83 5.51
CA PRO A 49 19.77 -25.58 5.68
C PRO A 49 19.64 -26.71 6.71
N VAL A 50 20.02 -27.92 6.30
CA VAL A 50 20.06 -29.12 7.15
C VAL A 50 21.47 -29.29 7.73
N TYR A 51 21.57 -29.40 9.06
CA TYR A 51 22.87 -29.52 9.75
C TYR A 51 23.15 -30.96 10.18
N LEU A 52 23.91 -31.70 9.38
CA LEU A 52 24.36 -33.07 9.67
C LEU A 52 25.65 -33.12 10.52
N HIS A 53 26.18 -31.97 10.93
CA HIS A 53 27.38 -31.85 11.76
C HIS A 53 27.18 -30.80 12.86
N GLN A 54 27.91 -30.92 13.97
CA GLN A 54 27.79 -29.99 15.10
C GLN A 54 28.30 -28.58 14.76
N SER A 55 29.42 -28.47 14.02
CA SER A 55 29.88 -27.17 13.54
C SER A 55 28.82 -26.50 12.67
N ARG A 56 28.68 -25.18 12.79
CA ARG A 56 27.78 -24.38 11.96
C ARG A 56 28.57 -23.58 10.92
N PRO A 57 28.01 -23.34 9.73
CA PRO A 57 28.61 -22.43 8.74
C PRO A 57 28.71 -21.03 9.34
N ARG A 58 29.81 -20.32 9.03
CA ARG A 58 29.93 -18.89 9.34
C ARG A 58 28.96 -18.09 8.46
N TRP A 59 28.59 -16.88 8.89
CA TRP A 59 27.70 -15.99 8.13
C TRP A 59 28.14 -15.80 6.66
N HIS A 60 29.45 -15.71 6.42
CA HIS A 60 30.03 -15.58 5.08
C HIS A 60 30.01 -16.86 4.22
N GLU A 61 29.63 -18.01 4.78
CA GLU A 61 29.30 -19.24 4.03
C GLU A 61 27.79 -19.31 3.74
N GLN A 62 26.95 -18.68 4.58
CA GLN A 62 25.50 -18.65 4.41
C GLN A 62 25.08 -17.59 3.39
N MET A 63 25.67 -16.39 3.43
CA MET A 63 25.33 -15.26 2.54
C MET A 63 25.43 -15.62 1.04
N CYS A 64 26.29 -16.56 0.69
CA CYS A 64 26.50 -16.98 -0.70
C CYS A 64 25.29 -17.72 -1.29
N HIS A 65 24.42 -18.33 -0.48
CA HIS A 65 23.15 -18.91 -0.96
C HIS A 65 22.13 -17.82 -1.35
N TYR A 66 22.20 -16.63 -0.74
CA TYR A 66 21.36 -15.47 -1.06
C TYR A 66 21.84 -14.73 -2.32
N ASN A 67 22.97 -15.13 -2.92
CA ASN A 67 23.43 -14.58 -4.18
C ASN A 67 22.49 -15.07 -5.32
N PRO A 68 21.91 -14.18 -6.15
CA PRO A 68 21.04 -14.58 -7.26
C PRO A 68 21.67 -15.60 -8.22
N THR A 69 23.00 -15.61 -8.38
CA THR A 69 23.71 -16.64 -9.17
C THR A 69 23.62 -18.04 -8.55
N SER A 70 23.64 -18.16 -7.22
CA SER A 70 23.41 -19.45 -6.52
C SER A 70 21.95 -19.87 -6.60
N ILE A 71 21.02 -18.92 -6.48
CA ILE A 71 19.58 -19.16 -6.63
C ILE A 71 19.26 -19.68 -8.04
N LEU A 72 19.83 -19.07 -9.09
CA LEU A 72 19.68 -19.56 -10.46
C LEU A 72 20.34 -20.93 -10.68
N TRP A 73 21.48 -21.20 -10.02
CA TRP A 73 22.11 -22.53 -10.09
C TRP A 73 21.20 -23.61 -9.50
N ARG A 74 20.55 -23.35 -8.35
CA ARG A 74 19.59 -24.27 -7.73
C ARG A 74 18.43 -24.59 -8.69
N HIS A 75 17.80 -23.56 -9.28
CA HIS A 75 16.71 -23.74 -10.24
C HIS A 75 17.12 -24.58 -11.46
N PHE A 76 18.31 -24.31 -12.01
CA PHE A 76 18.89 -25.13 -13.07
C PHE A 76 19.12 -26.58 -12.60
N ALA A 77 19.81 -26.79 -11.47
CA ALA A 77 20.29 -28.11 -11.05
C ALA A 77 19.15 -29.05 -10.63
N ILE A 78 18.08 -28.55 -10.01
CA ILE A 78 16.90 -29.36 -9.65
C ILE A 78 16.18 -29.85 -10.93
N ALA A 79 15.99 -28.98 -11.92
CA ALA A 79 15.44 -29.35 -13.21
C ALA A 79 16.34 -30.31 -14.00
N GLU A 80 17.66 -30.06 -14.01
CA GLU A 80 18.63 -30.88 -14.74
C GLU A 80 18.82 -32.27 -14.12
N ARG A 81 18.85 -32.37 -12.79
CA ARG A 81 18.81 -33.65 -12.08
C ARG A 81 17.52 -34.41 -12.39
N ARG A 82 16.35 -33.75 -12.37
CA ARG A 82 15.07 -34.39 -12.75
C ARG A 82 15.11 -34.92 -14.17
N ILE A 83 15.67 -34.19 -15.13
CA ILE A 83 15.79 -34.60 -16.54
C ILE A 83 16.69 -35.83 -16.70
N ARG A 84 17.70 -36.01 -15.84
CA ARG A 84 18.59 -37.18 -15.83
C ARG A 84 18.06 -38.36 -15.00
N ALA A 85 17.01 -38.17 -14.22
CA ALA A 85 16.51 -39.17 -13.28
C ALA A 85 15.69 -40.27 -13.98
N ARG A 86 16.14 -41.53 -13.86
CA ARG A 86 15.52 -42.71 -14.47
C ARG A 86 14.25 -43.13 -13.73
N SER A 87 14.37 -43.22 -12.41
CA SER A 87 13.27 -43.17 -11.44
C SER A 87 13.19 -41.76 -10.87
N TRP A 88 12.04 -41.37 -10.30
CA TRP A 88 11.91 -40.14 -9.53
C TRP A 88 10.82 -40.29 -8.48
N ASP A 89 11.23 -40.40 -7.23
CA ASP A 89 10.32 -40.60 -6.09
C ASP A 89 10.51 -39.52 -5.00
N LYS A 90 9.89 -39.73 -3.83
CA LYS A 90 9.98 -38.80 -2.70
C LYS A 90 11.33 -38.84 -1.97
N TYR A 91 12.07 -39.94 -2.11
CA TYR A 91 13.43 -40.12 -1.60
C TYR A 91 14.47 -39.39 -2.46
N ASP A 92 14.22 -39.20 -3.77
CA ASP A 92 14.98 -38.26 -4.61
C ASP A 92 14.64 -36.78 -4.30
N LEU A 93 13.35 -36.48 -4.15
CA LEU A 93 12.81 -35.11 -4.12
C LEU A 93 13.27 -34.30 -2.90
N ALA A 94 13.15 -34.88 -1.69
CA ALA A 94 13.52 -34.22 -0.44
C ALA A 94 15.01 -33.80 -0.39
N PRO A 95 16.00 -34.70 -0.57
CA PRO A 95 17.42 -34.33 -0.53
C PRO A 95 17.88 -33.53 -1.76
N THR A 96 17.09 -33.51 -2.85
CA THR A 96 17.34 -32.59 -3.96
C THR A 96 16.90 -31.16 -3.64
N ASN A 97 15.94 -30.97 -2.73
CA ASN A 97 15.54 -29.65 -2.27
C ASN A 97 16.31 -29.16 -1.03
N ALA A 98 16.75 -30.05 -0.14
CA ALA A 98 17.60 -29.69 0.99
C ALA A 98 19.00 -29.19 0.56
N ILE A 99 19.68 -28.46 1.45
CA ILE A 99 21.13 -28.24 1.39
C ILE A 99 21.76 -28.72 2.70
N PHE A 100 22.81 -29.54 2.62
CA PHE A 100 23.38 -30.19 3.79
C PHE A 100 24.70 -29.53 4.20
N TRP A 101 24.82 -29.16 5.47
CA TRP A 101 26.10 -28.78 6.07
C TRP A 101 26.74 -29.99 6.75
N THR A 102 27.94 -30.33 6.28
CA THR A 102 28.72 -31.50 6.70
C THR A 102 30.05 -31.08 7.33
N ASN A 103 30.83 -32.04 7.83
CA ASN A 103 32.22 -31.81 8.25
C ASN A 103 33.15 -31.37 7.09
N ARG A 104 32.74 -31.52 5.83
CA ARG A 104 33.45 -31.03 4.63
C ARG A 104 32.85 -29.72 4.07
N GLY A 105 31.88 -29.12 4.77
CA GLY A 105 31.15 -27.93 4.34
C GLY A 105 29.82 -28.24 3.64
N TRP A 106 29.37 -27.34 2.77
CA TRP A 106 28.13 -27.50 1.99
C TRP A 106 28.22 -28.67 1.01
N ASP A 107 27.23 -29.57 1.06
CA ASP A 107 27.08 -30.73 0.19
C ASP A 107 25.63 -30.78 -0.34
N GLY A 108 25.49 -30.91 -1.66
CA GLY A 108 24.22 -31.05 -2.38
C GLY A 108 24.34 -32.04 -3.55
N SER A 109 25.33 -32.93 -3.46
CA SER A 109 25.68 -33.94 -4.46
C SER A 109 24.60 -35.01 -4.66
N GLU A 110 24.71 -35.82 -5.71
CA GLU A 110 23.83 -36.98 -5.92
C GLU A 110 24.12 -38.09 -4.89
N GLU A 111 25.39 -38.21 -4.47
CA GLU A 111 25.84 -39.08 -3.40
C GLU A 111 25.22 -38.70 -2.03
N MET A 112 24.83 -37.43 -1.84
CA MET A 112 24.15 -36.99 -0.62
C MET A 112 22.69 -37.49 -0.53
N ILE A 113 22.06 -37.89 -1.64
CA ILE A 113 20.70 -38.46 -1.63
C ILE A 113 20.68 -39.74 -0.80
N ALA A 114 21.59 -40.68 -1.11
CA ALA A 114 21.72 -41.92 -0.34
C ALA A 114 22.28 -41.70 1.08
N ARG A 115 23.22 -40.74 1.26
CA ARG A 115 23.86 -40.48 2.56
C ARG A 115 22.97 -39.73 3.57
N SER A 116 21.99 -38.96 3.09
CA SER A 116 21.06 -38.20 3.95
C SER A 116 19.81 -39.00 4.35
N ALA A 117 19.45 -40.05 3.61
CA ALA A 117 18.25 -40.85 3.86
C ALA A 117 18.08 -41.33 5.32
N PRO A 118 19.12 -41.80 6.06
CA PRO A 118 18.99 -42.22 7.46
C PRO A 118 18.64 -41.10 8.45
N TYR A 119 18.78 -39.84 8.04
CA TYR A 119 18.49 -38.65 8.86
C TYR A 119 17.12 -38.05 8.54
N CYS A 120 16.41 -38.55 7.52
CA CYS A 120 15.10 -38.05 7.13
C CYS A 120 14.01 -38.69 8.00
N PHE A 121 13.21 -37.87 8.66
CA PHE A 121 12.04 -38.33 9.45
C PHE A 121 10.70 -38.05 8.75
N HIS A 122 10.67 -37.14 7.77
CA HIS A 122 9.47 -36.79 7.00
C HIS A 122 9.81 -36.60 5.52
N PHE A 123 9.06 -37.29 4.65
CA PHE A 123 9.18 -37.21 3.19
C PHE A 123 7.84 -36.73 2.61
N PRO A 124 7.86 -35.90 1.54
CA PRO A 124 6.64 -35.34 0.97
C PRO A 124 5.69 -36.41 0.44
N ASP A 125 4.39 -36.17 0.58
CA ASP A 125 3.34 -37.09 0.12
C ASP A 125 3.34 -37.32 -1.41
N SER A 126 3.92 -36.38 -2.16
CA SER A 126 3.89 -36.35 -3.62
C SER A 126 5.28 -36.04 -4.21
N THR A 127 5.53 -36.60 -5.40
CA THR A 127 6.76 -36.34 -6.19
C THR A 127 6.73 -34.99 -6.94
N ARG A 128 5.66 -34.20 -6.73
CA ARG A 128 5.44 -32.84 -7.24
C ARG A 128 4.72 -31.97 -6.20
N ILE A 129 4.86 -30.65 -6.28
CA ILE A 129 4.13 -29.70 -5.42
C ILE A 129 2.60 -29.86 -5.55
N SER A 130 1.88 -29.61 -4.45
CA SER A 130 0.41 -29.50 -4.45
C SER A 130 -0.04 -28.18 -5.09
N LEU A 131 -1.23 -28.16 -5.71
CA LEU A 131 -1.85 -26.95 -6.27
C LEU A 131 -2.14 -25.87 -5.20
N PHE A 132 -2.37 -26.30 -3.95
CA PHE A 132 -2.60 -25.41 -2.81
C PHE A 132 -1.42 -25.46 -1.83
N SER A 133 -0.21 -25.28 -2.35
CA SER A 133 1.04 -25.19 -1.58
C SER A 133 1.61 -23.76 -1.52
N LYS A 134 2.42 -23.46 -0.50
CA LYS A 134 3.21 -22.22 -0.39
C LYS A 134 4.13 -22.04 -1.61
N GLU A 135 4.66 -23.14 -2.11
CA GLU A 135 5.61 -23.23 -3.21
C GLU A 135 4.93 -22.92 -4.55
N MET A 136 3.66 -23.33 -4.71
CA MET A 136 2.80 -22.94 -5.84
C MET A 136 2.42 -21.44 -5.77
N ILE A 137 2.02 -20.93 -4.60
CA ILE A 137 1.73 -19.49 -4.41
C ILE A 137 2.95 -18.64 -4.77
N THR A 138 4.13 -19.05 -4.29
CA THR A 138 5.41 -18.39 -4.60
C THR A 138 5.76 -18.51 -6.10
N THR A 139 5.36 -19.59 -6.76
CA THR A 139 5.48 -19.74 -8.22
C THR A 139 4.59 -18.76 -8.97
N LEU A 140 3.34 -18.58 -8.55
CA LEU A 140 2.44 -17.58 -9.14
C LEU A 140 3.02 -16.16 -8.97
N ILE A 141 3.47 -15.78 -7.76
CA ILE A 141 4.04 -14.46 -7.47
C ILE A 141 5.27 -14.16 -8.37
N VAL A 142 6.28 -15.04 -8.38
CA VAL A 142 7.50 -14.83 -9.18
C VAL A 142 7.18 -14.83 -10.68
N THR A 143 6.22 -15.63 -11.13
CA THR A 143 5.80 -15.67 -12.54
C THR A 143 5.08 -14.40 -12.96
N SER A 144 4.14 -13.90 -12.15
CA SER A 144 3.45 -12.64 -12.41
C SER A 144 4.41 -11.44 -12.45
N GLN A 145 5.34 -11.35 -11.49
CA GLN A 145 6.38 -10.31 -11.47
C GLN A 145 7.29 -10.39 -12.72
N GLY A 146 7.71 -11.60 -13.10
CA GLY A 146 8.53 -11.80 -14.30
C GLY A 146 7.81 -11.44 -15.60
N ILE A 147 6.54 -11.83 -15.76
CA ILE A 147 5.71 -11.47 -16.93
C ILE A 147 5.49 -9.95 -16.99
N GLN A 148 5.21 -9.30 -15.87
CA GLN A 148 5.06 -7.84 -15.78
C GLN A 148 6.34 -7.13 -16.25
N ALA A 149 7.50 -7.56 -15.76
CA ALA A 149 8.78 -6.98 -16.15
C ALA A 149 9.12 -7.22 -17.64
N VAL A 150 8.85 -8.43 -18.17
CA VAL A 150 9.01 -8.74 -19.61
C VAL A 150 8.15 -7.83 -20.46
N TYR A 151 6.86 -7.65 -20.13
CA TYR A 151 5.93 -6.79 -20.87
C TYR A 151 6.42 -5.34 -20.94
N LEU A 152 6.84 -4.79 -19.80
CA LEU A 152 7.31 -3.40 -19.70
C LEU A 152 8.64 -3.16 -20.44
N VAL A 153 9.56 -4.14 -20.42
CA VAL A 153 10.82 -4.05 -21.19
C VAL A 153 10.59 -4.21 -22.69
N MET A 154 9.69 -5.13 -23.11
CA MET A 154 9.29 -5.26 -24.52
C MET A 154 8.72 -3.95 -25.09
N GLY A 155 7.89 -3.25 -24.32
CA GLY A 155 7.32 -1.95 -24.71
C GLY A 155 8.36 -0.85 -24.96
N GLY A 156 9.55 -0.96 -24.37
CA GLY A 156 10.68 -0.03 -24.57
C GLY A 156 11.60 -0.35 -25.76
N LEU A 157 11.47 -1.53 -26.36
CA LEU A 157 12.28 -1.93 -27.54
C LEU A 157 11.71 -1.41 -28.85
N ASP A 158 10.38 -1.36 -28.96
CA ASP A 158 9.63 -0.80 -30.09
C ASP A 158 10.09 0.64 -30.40
N LYS A 159 10.10 1.00 -31.69
CA LYS A 159 10.39 2.36 -32.15
C LYS A 159 9.17 3.30 -32.01
N ASN A 160 7.97 2.73 -31.94
CA ASN A 160 6.69 3.43 -31.81
C ASN A 160 6.07 3.26 -30.40
N GLY A 161 6.64 2.41 -29.54
CA GLY A 161 6.32 2.27 -28.12
C GLY A 161 6.90 3.43 -27.30
N ASN A 162 6.58 3.49 -26.00
CA ASN A 162 7.12 4.53 -25.13
C ASN A 162 8.55 4.15 -24.66
N PRO A 163 9.63 4.82 -25.13
CA PRO A 163 10.99 4.50 -24.70
C PRO A 163 11.33 5.05 -23.31
N ALA A 164 10.35 5.65 -22.61
CA ALA A 164 10.55 6.26 -21.29
C ALA A 164 10.94 5.25 -20.22
N PHE A 165 10.23 4.10 -20.16
CA PHE A 165 10.21 3.22 -19.00
C PHE A 165 11.61 2.81 -18.53
N VAL A 166 12.44 2.29 -19.46
CA VAL A 166 13.81 1.84 -19.14
C VAL A 166 14.81 3.01 -19.01
N LYS A 167 14.51 4.19 -19.59
CA LYS A 167 15.46 5.33 -19.61
C LYS A 167 15.44 6.17 -18.35
N TRP A 168 14.28 6.29 -17.71
CA TRP A 168 14.04 7.19 -16.58
C TRP A 168 13.45 6.45 -15.37
N MET A 169 13.81 5.16 -15.24
CA MET A 169 13.47 4.25 -14.14
C MET A 169 13.53 4.92 -12.77
N ALA A 170 12.53 4.70 -11.92
CA ALA A 170 12.53 5.07 -10.51
C ALA A 170 12.86 3.85 -9.62
N VAL A 171 13.01 4.10 -8.32
CA VAL A 171 13.41 3.10 -7.31
C VAL A 171 12.53 1.83 -7.31
N ASP A 172 11.23 1.98 -7.56
CA ASP A 172 10.25 0.89 -7.69
C ASP A 172 10.62 -0.15 -8.76
N THR A 173 11.30 0.29 -9.83
CA THR A 173 11.66 -0.57 -10.98
C THR A 173 13.03 -1.25 -10.88
N VAL A 174 13.83 -0.94 -9.85
CA VAL A 174 15.25 -1.38 -9.72
C VAL A 174 15.43 -2.90 -9.84
N PHE A 175 14.50 -3.69 -9.31
CA PHE A 175 14.61 -5.15 -9.31
C PHE A 175 13.85 -5.86 -10.45
N PHE A 176 13.36 -5.13 -11.46
CA PHE A 176 12.58 -5.73 -12.54
C PHE A 176 13.38 -6.71 -13.42
N PRO A 177 14.67 -6.48 -13.75
CA PRO A 177 15.46 -7.49 -14.46
C PRO A 177 15.74 -8.74 -13.62
N LEU A 178 15.75 -8.64 -12.28
CA LEU A 178 15.78 -9.80 -11.37
C LEU A 178 14.46 -10.59 -11.42
N ALA A 179 13.32 -9.91 -11.58
CA ALA A 179 12.03 -10.56 -11.82
C ALA A 179 12.01 -11.32 -13.16
N MET A 180 12.53 -10.71 -14.23
CA MET A 180 12.62 -11.35 -15.56
C MET A 180 13.42 -12.66 -15.52
N ILE A 181 14.63 -12.65 -14.93
CA ILE A 181 15.43 -13.87 -14.82
C ILE A 181 14.84 -14.88 -13.81
N GLY A 182 14.01 -14.41 -12.87
CA GLY A 182 13.19 -15.24 -11.99
C GLY A 182 12.25 -16.20 -12.72
N LEU A 183 11.87 -15.91 -13.98
CA LEU A 183 11.08 -16.84 -14.81
C LEU A 183 11.79 -18.19 -15.06
N LEU A 184 13.13 -18.26 -14.96
CA LEU A 184 13.87 -19.52 -15.06
C LEU A 184 13.53 -20.51 -13.92
N ARG A 185 12.90 -20.04 -12.82
CA ARG A 185 12.33 -20.89 -11.77
C ARG A 185 11.28 -21.87 -12.33
N LEU A 186 10.53 -21.49 -13.37
CA LEU A 186 9.50 -22.32 -14.00
C LEU A 186 10.04 -23.66 -14.51
N CYS A 187 11.31 -23.71 -14.93
CA CYS A 187 11.96 -24.97 -15.35
C CYS A 187 12.01 -26.02 -14.24
N SER A 188 11.94 -25.60 -12.97
CA SER A 188 12.02 -26.45 -11.78
C SER A 188 10.76 -26.46 -10.91
N ALA A 189 9.77 -25.59 -11.20
CA ALA A 189 8.70 -25.25 -10.26
C ALA A 189 7.93 -26.46 -9.72
N PHE A 190 7.62 -27.45 -10.56
CA PHE A 190 6.91 -28.66 -10.13
C PHE A 190 7.66 -29.52 -9.10
N TRP A 191 8.97 -29.32 -8.93
CA TRP A 191 9.86 -30.10 -8.08
C TRP A 191 10.57 -29.26 -7.00
N LEU A 192 10.19 -27.99 -6.85
CA LEU A 192 10.61 -27.14 -5.74
C LEU A 192 9.67 -27.35 -4.55
N ASN A 193 10.01 -28.29 -3.68
CA ASN A 193 9.18 -28.66 -2.53
C ASN A 193 9.98 -28.55 -1.22
N ASP A 194 9.46 -27.82 -0.22
CA ASP A 194 10.04 -27.68 1.12
C ASP A 194 9.36 -28.57 2.19
N ASP A 195 8.37 -29.39 1.80
CA ASP A 195 7.69 -30.37 2.65
C ASP A 195 8.58 -31.62 2.90
N TYR A 196 9.62 -31.46 3.73
CA TYR A 196 10.49 -32.55 4.18
C TYR A 196 11.11 -32.23 5.55
N GLY A 197 11.50 -33.27 6.29
CA GLY A 197 12.04 -33.14 7.66
C GLY A 197 13.29 -33.98 7.89
N TYR A 198 14.39 -33.33 8.28
CA TYR A 198 15.65 -33.99 8.64
C TYR A 198 16.01 -33.76 10.11
N SER A 199 16.37 -34.82 10.82
CA SER A 199 16.80 -34.76 12.22
C SER A 199 18.18 -34.13 12.33
N THR A 200 18.34 -33.16 13.23
CA THR A 200 19.67 -32.62 13.58
C THR A 200 20.23 -33.34 14.81
N HIS A 201 21.55 -33.58 14.84
CA HIS A 201 22.20 -34.30 15.93
C HIS A 201 22.30 -33.46 17.21
N THR A 202 21.22 -33.42 17.99
CA THR A 202 21.14 -32.83 19.35
C THR A 202 20.96 -33.93 20.39
N SER A 203 21.95 -34.82 20.48
CA SER A 203 21.97 -35.95 21.43
C SER A 203 22.36 -35.51 22.85
N ASN A 204 21.47 -34.79 23.52
CA ASN A 204 21.53 -34.61 24.97
C ASN A 204 20.64 -35.68 25.64
N HIS A 205 21.25 -36.77 26.12
CA HIS A 205 20.57 -37.68 27.05
C HIS A 205 20.50 -37.03 28.43
N SER A 206 19.31 -36.62 28.86
CA SER A 206 19.03 -36.21 30.24
C SER A 206 17.65 -36.68 30.69
N THR A 207 17.60 -37.94 31.13
CA THR A 207 16.71 -38.49 32.18
C THR A 207 15.27 -37.96 32.31
N THR A 208 14.35 -38.78 31.79
CA THR A 208 13.02 -39.13 32.37
C THR A 208 11.89 -38.07 32.44
N PRO A 209 10.61 -38.51 32.45
CA PRO A 209 9.47 -37.65 32.13
C PRO A 209 8.52 -37.39 33.32
N GLU A 210 7.65 -36.39 33.17
CA GLU A 210 6.41 -36.29 33.95
C GLU A 210 5.22 -35.95 33.04
N ARG A 211 4.01 -36.34 33.47
CA ARG A 211 2.77 -36.32 32.67
C ARG A 211 1.89 -35.12 33.05
N LEU A 212 0.92 -34.80 32.19
CA LEU A 212 -0.49 -34.70 32.64
C LEU A 212 -1.49 -34.64 31.47
N ALA A 213 -2.35 -35.65 31.38
CA ALA A 213 -3.61 -35.68 30.65
C ALA A 213 -4.49 -36.77 31.30
N PRO A 214 -5.76 -36.44 31.60
CA PRO A 214 -6.90 -37.18 31.05
C PRO A 214 -8.01 -36.20 30.57
N ASP A 215 -9.14 -36.57 29.97
CA ASP A 215 -9.83 -37.85 29.71
C ASP A 215 -10.14 -38.01 28.19
N SER A 216 -10.57 -39.13 27.60
CA SER A 216 -11.11 -40.45 28.04
C SER A 216 -10.70 -41.54 26.99
N SER A 217 -11.08 -42.83 26.98
CA SER A 217 -11.98 -43.69 27.80
C SER A 217 -11.60 -45.19 27.74
N VAL A 218 -12.11 -45.98 28.69
CA VAL A 218 -12.85 -47.28 28.57
C VAL A 218 -12.72 -48.04 27.22
N ASP A 219 -12.39 -49.35 27.16
CA ASP A 219 -12.85 -50.46 28.04
C ASP A 219 -11.94 -51.72 28.18
N LEU A 220 -12.35 -52.63 29.08
CA LEU A 220 -12.15 -54.10 29.13
C LEU A 220 -10.74 -54.74 29.24
N ALA A 221 -10.30 -54.85 30.49
CA ALA A 221 -9.99 -56.09 31.24
C ALA A 221 -9.25 -57.32 30.64
N GLU A 222 -8.22 -57.72 31.41
CA GLU A 222 -7.79 -59.09 31.77
C GLU A 222 -6.75 -59.91 30.95
N LEU A 223 -6.01 -60.72 31.73
CA LEU A 223 -4.94 -61.68 31.40
C LEU A 223 -3.69 -61.17 30.62
N GLY A 224 -2.48 -61.63 30.92
CA GLY A 224 -2.07 -62.48 32.04
C GLY A 224 -0.80 -63.30 31.80
N LYS A 225 0.28 -62.95 32.53
CA LYS A 225 1.37 -63.84 32.97
C LYS A 225 2.41 -64.40 31.96
N THR A 226 3.60 -63.80 32.02
CA THR A 226 4.90 -64.47 32.32
C THR A 226 5.64 -65.23 31.17
N PRO A 227 6.81 -65.89 31.37
CA PRO A 227 8.08 -65.25 30.95
C PRO A 227 9.16 -66.17 30.32
N LEU A 228 10.15 -65.63 29.57
CA LEU A 228 11.41 -66.36 29.29
C LEU A 228 12.68 -65.48 29.34
N LEU A 229 13.54 -65.84 30.29
CA LEU A 229 14.99 -65.59 30.38
C LEU A 229 15.75 -66.81 29.78
N PRO A 230 17.10 -66.89 29.82
CA PRO A 230 18.16 -65.92 29.53
C PRO A 230 19.24 -66.50 28.56
N ARG A 231 20.30 -65.73 28.24
CA ARG A 231 21.73 -66.14 28.11
C ARG A 231 22.57 -64.92 27.66
N THR A 232 23.45 -64.33 28.48
CA THR A 232 24.84 -64.72 28.84
C THR A 232 25.88 -64.57 27.70
N ASP A 233 26.68 -63.51 27.84
CA ASP A 233 28.15 -63.50 27.83
C ASP A 233 28.94 -63.95 26.57
N SER A 234 29.61 -62.96 25.97
CA SER A 234 31.07 -63.01 25.81
C SER A 234 31.66 -61.60 25.68
N ASN A 235 32.62 -61.25 26.54
CA ASN A 235 33.52 -60.12 26.30
C ASN A 235 34.69 -60.60 25.45
N GLU A 236 34.96 -59.95 24.31
CA GLU A 236 36.29 -59.95 23.71
C GLU A 236 36.75 -58.52 23.42
N SER A 237 38.05 -58.30 23.58
CA SER A 237 38.70 -57.00 23.46
C SER A 237 39.67 -56.99 22.28
N SER A 238 39.80 -55.81 21.65
CA SER A 238 40.84 -55.43 20.69
C SER A 238 40.56 -55.72 19.21
N SER A 239 40.29 -54.62 18.50
CA SER A 239 40.98 -54.27 17.26
C SER A 239 40.95 -55.27 16.09
N THR A 240 39.86 -55.25 15.31
CA THR A 240 40.00 -55.28 13.85
C THR A 240 38.86 -54.55 13.14
N THR A 241 39.17 -53.96 11.99
CA THR A 241 38.20 -53.38 11.07
C THR A 241 37.36 -54.46 10.41
N LEU A 242 36.02 -54.41 10.52
CA LEU A 242 35.11 -55.00 9.53
C LEU A 242 33.66 -54.51 9.66
N LEU A 243 33.39 -53.30 9.18
CA LEU A 243 32.23 -53.03 8.33
C LEU A 243 32.46 -51.71 7.58
N GLU A 244 33.25 -51.84 6.51
CA GLU A 244 33.34 -50.87 5.42
C GLU A 244 31.92 -50.49 4.95
N PRO A 245 31.67 -49.24 4.50
CA PRO A 245 30.31 -48.81 4.15
C PRO A 245 29.69 -49.76 3.14
N ARG A 246 28.43 -50.17 3.37
CA ARG A 246 27.70 -51.04 2.44
C ARG A 246 27.41 -50.27 1.15
N ALA A 247 28.39 -50.24 0.26
CA ALA A 247 28.30 -49.73 -1.09
C ALA A 247 27.51 -50.71 -1.96
N SER A 248 26.26 -50.97 -1.59
CA SER A 248 25.27 -51.54 -2.49
C SER A 248 25.19 -50.62 -3.70
N HIS A 249 25.82 -51.04 -4.80
CA HIS A 249 25.68 -50.42 -6.11
C HIS A 249 24.26 -50.66 -6.62
N SER A 250 23.31 -49.91 -6.07
CA SER A 250 22.08 -49.59 -6.78
C SER A 250 22.47 -49.08 -8.18
N PRO A 251 21.75 -49.47 -9.24
CA PRO A 251 22.03 -48.96 -10.57
C PRO A 251 21.99 -47.41 -10.57
N PRO A 252 22.81 -46.72 -11.39
CA PRO A 252 22.90 -45.26 -11.37
C PRO A 252 21.51 -44.64 -11.59
N HIS A 253 20.99 -44.00 -10.53
CA HIS A 253 19.63 -43.45 -10.46
C HIS A 253 19.45 -42.28 -11.44
N PHE A 254 20.54 -41.53 -11.65
CA PHE A 254 20.66 -40.45 -12.61
C PHE A 254 21.64 -40.85 -13.72
N GLU A 255 21.35 -40.41 -14.95
CA GLU A 255 22.32 -40.44 -16.02
C GLU A 255 23.48 -39.47 -15.76
N ILE A 256 24.65 -39.77 -16.33
CA ILE A 256 25.80 -38.86 -16.29
C ILE A 256 25.49 -37.64 -17.17
N PRO A 257 25.76 -36.39 -16.74
CA PRO A 257 25.51 -35.20 -17.56
C PRO A 257 26.18 -35.24 -18.95
N SER A 258 27.35 -35.86 -19.08
CA SER A 258 28.03 -36.00 -20.38
C SER A 258 27.42 -37.06 -21.30
N SER A 259 26.65 -38.04 -20.80
CA SER A 259 25.95 -39.03 -21.63
C SER A 259 24.55 -38.55 -22.03
N SER A 260 23.78 -37.99 -21.10
CA SER A 260 22.36 -37.67 -21.30
C SER A 260 22.13 -36.53 -22.30
N TRP A 261 21.37 -36.81 -23.38
CA TRP A 261 20.96 -35.80 -24.36
C TRP A 261 20.04 -34.74 -23.76
N GLY A 262 19.15 -35.12 -22.85
CA GLY A 262 18.26 -34.18 -22.16
C GLY A 262 19.02 -33.10 -21.39
N SER A 263 20.02 -33.49 -20.60
CA SER A 263 20.89 -32.54 -19.88
C SER A 263 21.71 -31.64 -20.82
N LYS A 264 22.17 -32.15 -21.98
CA LYS A 264 22.88 -31.32 -22.98
C LYS A 264 21.99 -30.25 -23.59
N ILE A 265 20.77 -30.62 -23.98
CA ILE A 265 19.76 -29.70 -24.53
C ILE A 265 19.37 -28.68 -23.46
N PHE A 266 19.10 -29.12 -22.23
CA PHE A 266 18.66 -28.23 -21.15
C PHE A 266 19.75 -27.25 -20.68
N ARG A 267 21.01 -27.67 -20.55
CA ARG A 267 22.14 -26.74 -20.30
C ARG A 267 22.28 -25.70 -21.40
N THR A 268 22.17 -26.13 -22.66
CA THR A 268 22.23 -25.22 -23.82
C THR A 268 21.07 -24.22 -23.80
N PHE A 269 19.85 -24.67 -23.53
CA PHE A 269 18.68 -23.80 -23.37
C PHE A 269 18.86 -22.78 -22.22
N PHE A 270 19.26 -23.25 -21.04
CA PHE A 270 19.39 -22.39 -19.85
C PHE A 270 20.50 -21.34 -20.03
N ILE A 271 21.65 -21.71 -20.59
CA ILE A 271 22.74 -20.76 -20.84
C ILE A 271 22.35 -19.77 -21.96
N LEU A 272 21.63 -20.20 -23.00
CA LEU A 272 21.11 -19.32 -24.05
C LEU A 272 20.09 -18.31 -23.52
N ALA A 273 19.26 -18.69 -22.54
CA ALA A 273 18.33 -17.76 -21.90
C ALA A 273 19.08 -16.66 -21.11
N VAL A 274 20.10 -17.02 -20.30
CA VAL A 274 20.93 -16.02 -19.58
C VAL A 274 21.75 -15.17 -20.55
N MET A 275 22.32 -15.76 -21.60
CA MET A 275 22.99 -15.03 -22.69
C MET A 275 22.03 -14.04 -23.38
N SER A 276 20.77 -14.41 -23.61
CA SER A 276 19.78 -13.54 -24.27
C SER A 276 19.42 -12.33 -23.42
N LEU A 277 19.36 -12.48 -22.10
CA LEU A 277 19.20 -11.37 -21.15
C LEU A 277 20.44 -10.45 -21.13
N LEU A 278 21.66 -11.01 -21.16
CA LEU A 278 22.88 -10.20 -21.27
C LEU A 278 22.95 -9.43 -22.60
N VAL A 279 22.60 -10.08 -23.71
CA VAL A 279 22.55 -9.43 -25.03
C VAL A 279 21.50 -8.32 -25.06
N LEU A 280 20.33 -8.52 -24.43
CA LEU A 280 19.30 -7.48 -24.29
C LEU A 280 19.80 -6.27 -23.50
N ASP A 281 20.50 -6.49 -22.37
CA ASP A 281 21.05 -5.43 -21.53
C ASP A 281 22.22 -4.68 -22.22
N ILE A 282 23.11 -5.41 -22.90
CA ILE A 282 24.16 -4.82 -23.76
C ILE A 282 23.54 -4.00 -24.90
N LEU A 283 22.51 -4.52 -25.59
CA LEU A 283 21.81 -3.77 -26.64
C LEU A 283 21.16 -2.49 -26.09
N TYR A 284 20.64 -2.54 -24.87
CA TYR A 284 20.08 -1.37 -24.21
C TYR A 284 21.15 -0.31 -23.91
N PHE A 285 22.28 -0.70 -23.32
CA PHE A 285 23.45 0.15 -23.06
C PHE A 285 24.02 0.77 -24.36
N VAL A 286 24.18 -0.05 -25.40
CA VAL A 286 24.76 0.32 -26.71
C VAL A 286 23.83 1.19 -27.57
N ARG A 287 22.50 1.09 -27.41
CA ARG A 287 21.50 1.93 -28.12
C ARG A 287 21.55 3.41 -27.68
N GLY A 288 22.06 3.67 -26.48
CA GLY A 288 22.56 4.97 -26.02
C GLY A 288 21.56 6.12 -25.92
N GLY A 289 22.09 7.34 -25.79
CA GLY A 289 21.34 8.59 -25.57
C GLY A 289 21.53 9.14 -24.14
N ARG A 290 20.50 9.83 -23.62
CA ARG A 290 20.45 10.30 -22.22
C ARG A 290 20.04 9.16 -21.28
N HIS A 291 20.71 9.08 -20.12
CA HIS A 291 20.43 8.19 -18.99
C HIS A 291 20.56 8.99 -17.68
N THR A 292 19.79 8.64 -16.65
CA THR A 292 19.98 9.12 -15.27
C THR A 292 21.08 8.31 -14.59
N ALA A 293 21.57 8.75 -13.42
CA ALA A 293 22.53 7.93 -12.67
C ALA A 293 21.89 6.60 -12.24
N THR A 294 20.60 6.63 -11.89
CA THR A 294 19.74 5.48 -11.59
C THR A 294 19.74 4.47 -12.73
N SER A 295 19.26 4.84 -13.93
CA SER A 295 19.16 3.88 -15.03
C SER A 295 20.53 3.41 -15.53
N PHE A 296 21.56 4.26 -15.46
CA PHE A 296 22.94 3.86 -15.78
C PHE A 296 23.52 2.85 -14.78
N VAL A 297 23.40 3.11 -13.47
CA VAL A 297 23.92 2.20 -12.43
C VAL A 297 23.16 0.88 -12.41
N VAL A 298 21.83 0.90 -12.56
CA VAL A 298 21.00 -0.33 -12.67
C VAL A 298 21.46 -1.20 -13.84
N THR A 299 21.69 -0.64 -15.04
CA THR A 299 22.27 -1.40 -16.17
C THR A 299 23.65 -1.97 -15.83
N LEU A 300 24.54 -1.22 -15.17
CA LEU A 300 25.85 -1.77 -14.75
C LEU A 300 25.73 -2.91 -13.72
N VAL A 301 24.76 -2.85 -12.80
CA VAL A 301 24.48 -3.92 -11.82
C VAL A 301 24.13 -5.22 -12.55
N TYR A 302 23.21 -5.15 -13.52
CA TYR A 302 22.75 -6.33 -14.26
C TYR A 302 23.77 -6.84 -15.27
N LEU A 303 24.50 -5.97 -15.98
CA LEU A 303 25.58 -6.36 -16.86
C LEU A 303 26.68 -7.12 -16.10
N PHE A 304 27.07 -6.65 -14.90
CA PHE A 304 28.02 -7.34 -14.03
C PHE A 304 27.47 -8.71 -13.56
N PHE A 305 26.24 -8.74 -13.04
CA PHE A 305 25.58 -9.96 -12.57
C PHE A 305 25.45 -11.05 -13.63
N LEU A 306 24.93 -10.69 -14.81
CA LEU A 306 24.70 -11.63 -15.91
C LEU A 306 26.04 -12.13 -16.47
N THR A 307 27.03 -11.25 -16.66
CA THR A 307 28.38 -11.64 -17.10
C THR A 307 29.05 -12.58 -16.10
N MET A 308 29.02 -12.27 -14.80
CA MET A 308 29.61 -13.16 -13.77
C MET A 308 28.87 -14.49 -13.67
N THR A 309 27.54 -14.49 -13.77
CA THR A 309 26.74 -15.73 -13.82
C THR A 309 27.16 -16.62 -14.99
N LEU A 310 27.35 -16.06 -16.18
CA LEU A 310 27.82 -16.78 -17.36
C LEU A 310 29.26 -17.29 -17.21
N VAL A 311 30.19 -16.45 -16.73
CA VAL A 311 31.59 -16.81 -16.47
C VAL A 311 31.70 -17.97 -15.46
N ILE A 312 30.80 -18.04 -14.48
CA ILE A 312 30.77 -19.12 -13.49
C ILE A 312 30.07 -20.37 -14.04
N PHE A 313 28.98 -20.24 -14.80
CA PHE A 313 28.20 -21.39 -15.29
C PHE A 313 28.87 -22.11 -16.45
N LEU A 314 29.47 -21.38 -17.40
CA LEU A 314 30.04 -21.94 -18.64
C LEU A 314 31.07 -23.07 -18.38
N PRO A 315 32.07 -22.93 -17.47
CA PRO A 315 33.02 -24.00 -17.18
C PRO A 315 32.37 -25.28 -16.65
N TYR A 316 31.38 -25.17 -15.75
CA TYR A 316 30.70 -26.34 -15.19
C TYR A 316 29.76 -26.99 -16.20
N PHE A 317 29.04 -26.19 -17.01
CA PHE A 317 28.15 -26.69 -18.05
C PHE A 317 28.93 -27.43 -19.14
N TRP A 318 30.07 -26.89 -19.57
CA TRP A 318 30.97 -27.51 -20.54
C TRP A 318 31.60 -28.81 -20.01
N GLN A 319 32.09 -28.79 -18.76
CA GLN A 319 32.70 -29.96 -18.12
C GLN A 319 31.68 -31.02 -17.63
N GLY A 320 30.37 -30.75 -17.72
CA GLY A 320 29.32 -31.64 -17.21
C GLY A 320 29.31 -31.80 -15.69
N LYS A 321 29.88 -30.84 -14.95
CA LYS A 321 29.99 -30.87 -13.48
C LYS A 321 28.75 -30.26 -12.82
N THR A 322 27.60 -30.85 -13.10
CA THR A 322 26.27 -30.36 -12.72
C THR A 322 25.52 -31.24 -11.71
N THR A 323 26.20 -32.23 -11.12
CA THR A 323 25.61 -33.22 -10.19
C THR A 323 25.26 -32.68 -8.79
N SER A 324 25.52 -31.41 -8.51
CA SER A 324 25.26 -30.76 -7.21
C SER A 324 24.22 -29.65 -7.34
N THR A 325 23.21 -29.65 -6.45
CA THR A 325 22.21 -28.58 -6.34
C THR A 325 22.76 -27.28 -5.74
N ILE A 326 23.94 -27.35 -5.13
CA ILE A 326 24.73 -26.21 -4.64
C ILE A 326 25.84 -25.90 -5.64
N ILE A 327 26.08 -24.63 -5.94
CA ILE A 327 27.07 -24.21 -6.94
C ILE A 327 28.50 -24.62 -6.49
N PRO A 328 29.31 -25.32 -7.31
CA PRO A 328 30.54 -25.96 -6.80
C PRO A 328 31.61 -25.00 -6.27
N CYS A 329 31.57 -23.72 -6.63
CA CYS A 329 32.49 -22.69 -6.14
C CYS A 329 32.00 -21.94 -4.89
N ILE A 330 30.86 -22.29 -4.27
CA ILE A 330 30.20 -21.46 -3.25
C ILE A 330 31.09 -21.11 -2.04
N THR A 331 31.95 -22.04 -1.61
CA THR A 331 32.88 -21.87 -0.48
C THR A 331 34.20 -21.20 -0.88
N SER A 332 34.44 -20.93 -2.18
CA SER A 332 35.67 -20.30 -2.65
C SER A 332 35.76 -18.82 -2.26
N MET A 333 36.97 -18.32 -2.03
CA MET A 333 37.18 -16.91 -1.71
C MET A 333 36.71 -15.99 -2.85
N ALA A 334 36.93 -16.39 -4.10
CA ALA A 334 36.47 -15.63 -5.27
C ALA A 334 34.95 -15.46 -5.30
N TYR A 335 34.17 -16.52 -5.00
CA TYR A 335 32.71 -16.44 -4.98
C TYR A 335 32.18 -15.59 -3.80
N LYS A 336 32.88 -15.60 -2.66
CA LYS A 336 32.58 -14.74 -1.51
C LYS A 336 32.83 -13.26 -1.81
N VAL A 337 33.98 -12.94 -2.41
CA VAL A 337 34.29 -11.57 -2.87
C VAL A 337 33.27 -11.10 -3.90
N TYR A 338 32.93 -11.94 -4.89
CA TYR A 338 31.87 -11.66 -5.86
C TYR A 338 30.52 -11.37 -5.18
N THR A 339 30.13 -12.18 -4.19
CA THR A 339 28.87 -12.00 -3.44
C THR A 339 28.86 -10.66 -2.68
N CYS A 340 29.93 -10.33 -1.96
CA CYS A 340 30.07 -9.05 -1.26
C CYS A 340 30.02 -7.86 -2.21
N MET A 341 30.72 -7.93 -3.35
CA MET A 341 30.68 -6.89 -4.38
C MET A 341 29.28 -6.72 -4.95
N MET A 342 28.58 -7.82 -5.26
CA MET A 342 27.23 -7.79 -5.80
C MET A 342 26.25 -7.10 -4.83
N PHE A 343 26.28 -7.46 -3.54
CA PHE A 343 25.42 -6.84 -2.54
C PHE A 343 25.77 -5.36 -2.31
N ALA A 344 27.05 -4.99 -2.28
CA ALA A 344 27.46 -3.59 -2.16
C ALA A 344 27.00 -2.74 -3.36
N ILE A 345 27.14 -3.27 -4.58
CA ILE A 345 26.70 -2.61 -5.82
C ILE A 345 25.17 -2.45 -5.84
N ILE A 346 24.40 -3.44 -5.39
CA ILE A 346 22.94 -3.34 -5.23
C ILE A 346 22.57 -2.23 -4.23
N ILE A 347 23.22 -2.18 -3.06
CA ILE A 347 22.94 -1.14 -2.04
C ILE A 347 23.22 0.26 -2.59
N VAL A 348 24.34 0.45 -3.30
CA VAL A 348 24.66 1.72 -3.98
C VAL A 348 23.62 2.07 -5.04
N ALA A 349 23.13 1.10 -5.81
CA ALA A 349 22.08 1.32 -6.80
C ALA A 349 20.77 1.78 -6.14
N ILE A 350 20.34 1.16 -5.03
CA ILE A 350 19.14 1.58 -4.29
C ILE A 350 19.31 3.01 -3.77
N VAL A 351 20.44 3.35 -3.15
CA VAL A 351 20.69 4.68 -2.58
C VAL A 351 20.66 5.77 -3.66
N ILE A 352 21.32 5.56 -4.80
CA ILE A 352 21.26 6.50 -5.94
C ILE A 352 19.83 6.63 -6.48
N SER A 353 19.11 5.51 -6.58
CA SER A 353 17.71 5.51 -7.02
C SER A 353 16.80 6.30 -6.07
N CYS A 354 17.01 6.21 -4.76
CA CYS A 354 16.26 6.98 -3.76
C CYS A 354 16.58 8.48 -3.80
N ILE A 355 17.78 8.87 -4.21
CA ILE A 355 18.20 10.29 -4.32
C ILE A 355 17.60 10.95 -5.56
N GLU A 356 17.59 10.25 -6.71
CA GLU A 356 17.07 10.80 -7.97
C GLU A 356 15.56 10.66 -8.16
N THR A 357 14.90 9.66 -7.54
CA THR A 357 13.46 9.43 -7.73
C THR A 357 12.64 10.61 -7.22
N ARG A 358 11.72 11.08 -8.08
CA ARG A 358 10.67 12.06 -7.75
C ARG A 358 9.30 11.61 -8.24
N LYS A 359 8.25 12.22 -7.72
CA LYS A 359 6.88 12.16 -8.25
C LYS A 359 6.76 13.12 -9.46
N THR A 360 5.94 12.77 -10.45
CA THR A 360 5.54 13.65 -11.56
C THR A 360 4.12 14.18 -11.34
N PRO A 361 3.67 15.23 -12.06
CA PRO A 361 2.33 15.78 -11.89
C PRO A 361 1.18 14.78 -12.10
N CYS A 362 1.39 13.70 -12.86
CA CYS A 362 0.41 12.61 -13.02
C CYS A 362 0.53 11.49 -11.96
N GLY A 363 1.23 11.73 -10.84
CA GLY A 363 1.38 10.78 -9.73
C GLY A 363 2.32 9.60 -9.96
N LYS A 364 2.94 9.49 -11.15
CA LYS A 364 3.94 8.46 -11.47
C LYS A 364 5.33 8.83 -10.95
N TYR A 365 6.22 7.85 -10.83
CA TYR A 365 7.59 8.05 -10.35
C TYR A 365 8.62 7.99 -11.48
N THR A 366 9.69 8.80 -11.37
CA THR A 366 10.81 8.80 -12.30
C THR A 366 12.09 9.33 -11.66
N SER A 367 13.27 8.88 -12.10
CA SER A 367 14.54 9.56 -11.81
C SER A 367 14.77 10.81 -12.68
N GLY A 368 13.92 11.05 -13.69
CA GLY A 368 14.14 12.08 -14.69
C GLY A 368 13.75 13.50 -14.28
N SER A 369 14.66 14.46 -14.51
CA SER A 369 14.43 15.87 -14.21
C SER A 369 13.77 16.63 -15.36
N GLY A 370 12.74 17.42 -15.05
CA GLY A 370 12.18 18.43 -15.95
C GLY A 370 11.22 17.89 -17.01
N VAL A 371 10.77 18.81 -17.88
CA VAL A 371 9.58 18.68 -18.74
C VAL A 371 9.64 17.45 -19.68
N GLU A 372 10.83 17.11 -20.19
CA GLU A 372 11.03 15.88 -20.97
C GLU A 372 10.66 14.60 -20.19
N ALA A 373 11.00 14.54 -18.91
CA ALA A 373 10.75 13.37 -18.06
C ALA A 373 9.29 13.29 -17.60
N ASP A 374 8.65 14.43 -17.28
CA ASP A 374 7.23 14.48 -16.94
C ASP A 374 6.36 13.98 -18.10
N LEU A 375 6.59 14.51 -19.31
CA LEU A 375 5.91 14.03 -20.52
C LEU A 375 6.17 12.52 -20.74
N ARG A 376 7.41 12.07 -20.63
CA ARG A 376 7.79 10.66 -20.85
C ARG A 376 7.14 9.69 -19.87
N ALA A 377 7.06 10.03 -18.59
CA ALA A 377 6.42 9.21 -17.57
C ALA A 377 4.88 9.23 -17.71
N CYS A 378 4.31 10.41 -17.95
CA CYS A 378 2.86 10.59 -18.01
C CYS A 378 2.24 10.09 -19.32
N TRP A 379 2.97 10.13 -20.44
CA TRP A 379 2.45 9.80 -21.77
C TRP A 379 1.72 8.45 -21.85
N ASP A 380 0.57 8.50 -22.52
CA ASP A 380 -0.27 7.38 -22.86
C ASP A 380 -0.73 7.53 -24.33
N LYS A 381 -0.99 6.40 -25.00
CA LYS A 381 -1.41 6.34 -26.40
C LYS A 381 -2.79 6.96 -26.65
N ASN A 382 -3.57 7.26 -25.61
CA ASN A 382 -4.92 7.81 -25.75
C ASN A 382 -4.98 9.34 -25.66
N ASN A 383 -3.93 10.04 -25.21
CA ASN A 383 -3.99 11.49 -24.95
C ASN A 383 -2.80 12.25 -25.57
N ASP A 384 -3.05 13.48 -26.01
CA ASP A 384 -1.98 14.45 -26.29
C ASP A 384 -1.55 15.10 -24.95
N PHE A 385 -0.24 15.27 -24.76
CA PHE A 385 0.31 15.88 -23.54
C PHE A 385 1.09 17.14 -23.88
N VAL A 386 0.87 18.20 -23.10
CA VAL A 386 1.65 19.44 -23.10
C VAL A 386 2.13 19.64 -21.68
N SER A 387 3.40 20.03 -21.51
CA SER A 387 3.95 20.35 -20.19
C SER A 387 4.80 21.62 -20.31
N VAL A 388 4.65 22.50 -19.32
CA VAL A 388 5.22 23.84 -19.31
C VAL A 388 5.85 24.11 -17.95
N ARG A 389 7.05 24.68 -17.94
CA ARG A 389 7.75 25.17 -16.74
C ARG A 389 7.82 26.68 -16.84
N ILE A 390 7.36 27.34 -15.78
CA ILE A 390 7.42 28.78 -15.61
C ILE A 390 8.32 29.03 -14.40
N GLU A 391 9.34 29.87 -14.55
CA GLU A 391 10.23 30.28 -13.47
C GLU A 391 10.17 31.80 -13.28
N PHE A 392 10.49 32.28 -12.08
CA PHE A 392 10.47 33.71 -11.78
C PHE A 392 11.87 34.30 -11.98
N ASP A 393 12.06 35.07 -13.05
CA ASP A 393 13.30 35.80 -13.28
C ASP A 393 13.40 36.97 -12.30
N LYS A 394 14.34 36.88 -11.36
CA LYS A 394 14.61 37.88 -10.33
C LYS A 394 15.16 39.19 -10.89
N ASN A 395 15.75 39.18 -12.09
CA ASN A 395 16.27 40.38 -12.75
C ASN A 395 15.15 41.11 -13.51
N ALA A 396 14.28 40.39 -14.20
CA ALA A 396 13.10 40.96 -14.85
C ALA A 396 11.93 41.24 -13.89
N SER A 397 11.94 40.65 -12.68
CA SER A 397 10.81 40.63 -11.73
C SER A 397 9.53 40.06 -12.33
N ALA A 398 9.66 39.04 -13.19
CA ALA A 398 8.58 38.51 -14.02
C ALA A 398 8.57 36.98 -14.07
N LEU A 399 7.39 36.41 -14.32
CA LEU A 399 7.23 35.00 -14.66
C LEU A 399 7.60 34.77 -16.13
N VAL A 400 8.57 33.89 -16.37
CA VAL A 400 9.12 33.57 -17.69
C VAL A 400 8.93 32.07 -17.96
N VAL A 401 8.52 31.72 -19.18
CA VAL A 401 8.46 30.30 -19.61
C VAL A 401 9.88 29.81 -19.88
N ASP A 402 10.43 29.02 -18.95
CA ASP A 402 11.77 28.44 -19.05
C ASP A 402 11.80 27.22 -20.00
N GLN A 403 10.83 26.31 -19.88
CA GLN A 403 10.75 25.11 -20.72
C GLN A 403 9.33 24.80 -21.16
N PHE A 404 9.20 24.34 -22.41
CA PHE A 404 7.95 23.92 -23.03
C PHE A 404 8.19 22.68 -23.88
N SER A 405 7.29 21.68 -23.82
CA SER A 405 7.27 20.59 -24.82
C SER A 405 5.89 19.91 -24.92
N ILE A 406 5.71 19.18 -26.03
CA ILE A 406 4.46 18.50 -26.44
C ILE A 406 4.82 17.04 -26.76
N ALA A 407 3.89 16.11 -26.52
CA ALA A 407 3.93 14.74 -27.04
C ALA A 407 2.56 14.39 -27.65
N LYS A 408 2.54 13.76 -28.84
CA LYS A 408 1.30 13.50 -29.60
C LYS A 408 0.88 12.03 -29.65
N LYS A 409 -0.44 11.82 -29.70
CA LYS A 409 -1.20 10.56 -29.66
C LYS A 409 -0.79 9.51 -30.70
N GLN A 410 -0.23 9.93 -31.85
CA GLN A 410 0.24 9.03 -32.92
C GLN A 410 1.76 9.02 -33.15
N LYS A 411 2.53 9.94 -32.55
CA LYS A 411 3.98 10.03 -32.74
C LYS A 411 4.62 10.84 -31.61
N PHE A 412 5.64 10.27 -30.96
CA PHE A 412 6.47 10.99 -29.98
C PHE A 412 7.47 11.91 -30.70
N ASP A 413 6.96 12.98 -31.30
CA ASP A 413 7.78 14.09 -31.82
C ASP A 413 8.03 15.10 -30.71
N TYR A 414 9.30 15.42 -30.48
CA TYR A 414 9.75 16.34 -29.44
C TYR A 414 10.20 17.67 -30.07
N VAL A 415 9.80 18.79 -29.48
CA VAL A 415 10.29 20.14 -29.85
C VAL A 415 10.96 20.78 -28.63
N TYR A 416 12.24 21.11 -28.75
CA TYR A 416 12.93 21.98 -27.79
C TYR A 416 12.67 23.44 -28.16
N VAL A 417 12.02 24.20 -27.28
CA VAL A 417 12.03 25.67 -27.34
C VAL A 417 13.14 26.15 -26.40
N ASN A 418 14.37 26.15 -26.90
CA ASN A 418 15.52 26.74 -26.19
C ASN A 418 15.63 28.20 -26.63
N THR A 419 15.64 29.15 -25.69
CA THR A 419 15.55 30.58 -25.99
C THR A 419 16.87 31.19 -26.49
N THR A 420 17.25 30.89 -27.73
CA THR A 420 18.16 31.72 -28.57
C THR A 420 17.97 31.53 -30.07
N ASP A 421 17.76 30.30 -30.56
CA ASP A 421 17.92 29.95 -31.99
C ASP A 421 16.59 29.75 -32.76
N LEU A 422 15.55 30.50 -32.38
CA LEU A 422 14.32 30.67 -33.19
C LEU A 422 14.01 32.16 -33.33
N SER A 423 14.45 32.76 -34.44
CA SER A 423 14.30 34.20 -34.76
C SER A 423 12.85 34.71 -34.77
N ASP A 424 11.88 33.82 -34.94
CA ASP A 424 10.49 34.18 -35.25
C ASP A 424 9.56 34.17 -34.00
N VAL A 425 10.14 33.85 -32.84
CA VAL A 425 9.46 33.73 -31.54
C VAL A 425 10.23 34.50 -30.47
N ASP A 426 10.27 35.83 -30.64
CA ASP A 426 10.79 36.72 -29.60
C ASP A 426 9.75 36.93 -28.49
N PHE A 427 10.21 36.83 -27.24
CA PHE A 427 9.46 37.15 -26.01
C PHE A 427 10.14 38.28 -25.20
N LYS A 428 11.22 38.89 -25.71
CA LYS A 428 11.89 40.02 -25.06
C LYS A 428 11.02 41.29 -25.15
N GLY A 429 10.51 41.74 -24.01
CA GLY A 429 9.96 43.09 -23.86
C GLY A 429 8.62 43.20 -23.15
N THR A 430 7.92 42.08 -22.91
CA THR A 430 6.61 42.08 -22.24
C THR A 430 6.72 42.38 -20.75
N ARG A 431 6.90 43.66 -20.39
CA ARG A 431 6.69 44.13 -19.01
C ARG A 431 5.19 44.04 -18.70
N VAL A 432 4.84 43.27 -17.66
CA VAL A 432 3.50 43.28 -17.09
C VAL A 432 3.43 44.47 -16.12
N TYR A 433 2.82 45.57 -16.57
CA TYR A 433 2.52 46.73 -15.74
C TYR A 433 1.03 46.80 -15.42
N ASP A 434 0.75 46.90 -14.12
CA ASP A 434 -0.49 47.33 -13.48
C ASP A 434 -1.80 46.58 -13.81
N GLU A 435 -2.82 46.83 -12.96
CA GLU A 435 -4.19 46.28 -13.03
C GLU A 435 -4.34 44.74 -13.04
N LEU A 436 -3.82 44.08 -11.99
CA LEU A 436 -4.09 42.65 -11.73
C LEU A 436 -5.41 42.43 -10.96
N VAL A 437 -6.54 42.36 -11.67
CA VAL A 437 -7.87 41.95 -11.14
C VAL A 437 -8.58 41.06 -12.17
N CYS A 438 -9.07 39.87 -11.79
CA CYS A 438 -9.39 38.76 -12.71
C CYS A 438 -10.88 38.36 -12.81
N CYS A 439 -11.21 37.46 -13.77
CA CYS A 439 -12.51 36.77 -14.03
C CYS A 439 -13.63 37.67 -14.65
N VAL A 440 -14.72 37.25 -15.32
CA VAL A 440 -15.48 35.98 -15.61
C VAL A 440 -16.03 36.09 -17.09
N ASP A 441 -16.43 35.14 -17.96
CA ASP A 441 -16.69 33.67 -18.08
C ASP A 441 -16.12 33.16 -19.44
N ASN A 442 -15.76 31.89 -19.69
CA ASN A 442 -16.70 30.79 -20.01
C ASN A 442 -15.99 29.41 -19.99
N SER A 443 -16.61 28.43 -19.32
CA SER A 443 -16.14 27.05 -19.01
C SER A 443 -15.18 26.97 -17.81
N GLY A 444 -15.77 27.08 -16.61
CA GLY A 444 -15.06 27.46 -15.39
C GLY A 444 -14.08 26.44 -14.79
N ALA A 445 -12.78 26.67 -14.98
CA ALA A 445 -11.70 26.03 -14.23
C ALA A 445 -10.44 26.93 -14.15
N GLU A 446 -9.97 27.17 -12.92
CA GLU A 446 -8.60 27.58 -12.58
C GLU A 446 -8.14 26.75 -11.36
N LEU A 447 -6.86 26.40 -11.17
CA LEU A 447 -5.68 26.65 -12.00
C LEU A 447 -4.71 25.46 -11.93
N GLU A 448 -5.09 24.30 -12.49
CA GLU A 448 -4.15 23.20 -12.72
C GLU A 448 -3.44 23.38 -14.08
N LEU A 449 -2.12 23.16 -14.13
CA LEU A 449 -1.37 23.06 -15.40
C LEU A 449 -1.65 21.69 -16.07
N GLY A 450 -2.89 21.48 -16.53
CA GLY A 450 -3.37 20.22 -17.06
C GLY A 450 -4.33 20.37 -18.25
N HIS A 451 -3.91 19.82 -19.40
CA HIS A 451 -4.71 19.52 -20.60
C HIS A 451 -5.52 20.64 -21.27
N LEU A 452 -5.04 21.05 -22.46
CA LEU A 452 -5.81 21.73 -23.50
C LEU A 452 -5.83 20.86 -24.77
N THR A 453 -6.99 20.33 -25.14
CA THR A 453 -7.19 19.57 -26.39
C THR A 453 -7.85 20.43 -27.45
N ALA A 454 -7.15 20.70 -28.56
CA ALA A 454 -7.72 21.45 -29.69
C ALA A 454 -7.15 20.99 -31.04
N ASN A 455 -8.06 20.73 -32.00
CA ASN A 455 -7.72 20.45 -33.39
C ASN A 455 -7.58 21.77 -34.17
N PHE A 456 -6.38 22.13 -34.62
CA PHE A 456 -6.13 23.34 -35.39
C PHE A 456 -5.46 23.07 -36.74
N PRO A 457 -6.01 23.57 -37.86
CA PRO A 457 -5.37 23.52 -39.17
C PRO A 457 -4.45 24.74 -39.41
N SER A 458 -3.24 24.45 -39.91
CA SER A 458 -2.22 25.43 -40.36
C SER A 458 -1.55 26.29 -39.27
N LYS A 459 -0.40 26.90 -39.62
CA LYS A 459 0.54 27.54 -38.67
C LYS A 459 0.22 28.99 -38.32
N ALA A 460 -0.47 29.74 -39.18
CA ALA A 460 -0.65 31.19 -39.02
C ALA A 460 -1.63 31.55 -37.87
N THR A 461 -2.65 30.72 -37.66
CA THR A 461 -3.72 30.92 -36.66
C THR A 461 -3.21 30.84 -35.21
N MET A 462 -2.01 30.31 -34.99
CA MET A 462 -1.53 29.87 -33.68
C MET A 462 -1.18 31.04 -32.72
N LYS A 463 -0.66 32.17 -33.23
CA LYS A 463 -0.30 33.32 -32.37
C LYS A 463 -1.53 33.99 -31.74
N LEU A 464 -2.65 34.09 -32.48
CA LEU A 464 -3.89 34.71 -31.99
C LEU A 464 -4.71 33.74 -31.10
N ALA A 465 -4.73 32.45 -31.46
CA ALA A 465 -5.45 31.43 -30.70
C ALA A 465 -4.92 31.25 -29.26
N VAL A 466 -3.60 31.29 -29.06
CA VAL A 466 -2.99 31.14 -27.70
C VAL A 466 -3.30 32.35 -26.81
N LEU A 467 -3.25 33.58 -27.36
CA LEU A 467 -3.59 34.78 -26.60
C LEU A 467 -5.07 34.78 -26.18
N ASN A 468 -5.97 34.43 -27.11
CA ASN A 468 -7.39 34.28 -26.77
C ASN A 468 -7.64 33.13 -25.78
N LEU A 469 -6.91 32.01 -25.86
CA LEU A 469 -7.03 30.92 -24.87
C LEU A 469 -6.66 31.39 -23.46
N LEU A 470 -5.58 32.17 -23.30
CA LEU A 470 -5.21 32.77 -22.02
C LEU A 470 -6.26 33.75 -21.51
N ILE A 471 -6.81 34.61 -22.38
CA ILE A 471 -7.88 35.55 -22.01
C ILE A 471 -9.15 34.79 -21.55
N THR A 472 -9.60 33.79 -22.29
CA THR A 472 -10.80 33.00 -21.92
C THR A 472 -10.57 32.10 -20.69
N ALA A 473 -9.33 31.62 -20.46
CA ALA A 473 -8.99 30.84 -19.28
C ALA A 473 -8.94 31.70 -18.00
N ILE A 474 -8.36 32.91 -18.06
CA ILE A 474 -8.40 33.88 -16.94
C ILE A 474 -9.84 34.38 -16.71
N ALA A 475 -10.70 34.31 -17.73
CA ALA A 475 -12.13 34.50 -17.58
C ALA A 475 -12.86 33.29 -16.95
N ALA A 476 -12.23 32.14 -16.68
CA ALA A 476 -12.95 30.94 -16.28
C ALA A 476 -13.33 30.89 -14.78
N ALA A 477 -12.59 31.55 -13.89
CA ALA A 477 -12.76 31.39 -12.44
C ALA A 477 -13.95 32.14 -11.82
N LYS A 478 -15.17 31.66 -12.08
CA LYS A 478 -16.24 31.74 -11.07
C LYS A 478 -15.77 31.04 -9.78
N PRO A 479 -16.10 31.55 -8.58
CA PRO A 479 -16.02 30.71 -7.39
C PRO A 479 -16.92 29.50 -7.60
N ALA A 480 -16.44 28.30 -7.29
CA ALA A 480 -17.20 27.07 -7.52
C ALA A 480 -18.63 27.18 -6.98
N ASP A 481 -19.63 27.06 -7.87
CA ASP A 481 -21.05 27.15 -7.50
C ASP A 481 -21.52 25.92 -6.68
N TYR A 482 -20.63 24.93 -6.49
CA TYR A 482 -20.72 23.90 -5.46
C TYR A 482 -19.81 24.23 -4.27
N ARG A 483 -20.29 23.94 -3.05
CA ARG A 483 -19.54 24.08 -1.80
C ARG A 483 -19.22 22.70 -1.21
N PHE A 484 -18.08 22.54 -0.57
CA PHE A 484 -17.86 21.40 0.32
C PHE A 484 -18.72 21.55 1.60
N VAL A 485 -19.12 20.41 2.16
CA VAL A 485 -19.84 20.31 3.43
C VAL A 485 -19.09 19.39 4.40
N GLY A 486 -19.24 19.64 5.70
CA GLY A 486 -18.36 19.05 6.73
C GLY A 486 -16.90 19.54 6.63
N ARG A 487 -16.02 18.93 7.42
CA ARG A 487 -14.58 19.26 7.43
C ARG A 487 -13.84 18.54 6.29
N VAL A 488 -13.65 19.23 5.17
CA VAL A 488 -12.89 18.74 4.01
C VAL A 488 -11.63 19.58 3.80
N ASN A 489 -10.47 18.92 3.69
CA ASN A 489 -9.21 19.59 3.39
C ASN A 489 -9.24 20.12 1.94
N PRO A 490 -9.15 21.44 1.70
CA PRO A 490 -9.28 22.01 0.35
C PRO A 490 -8.13 21.65 -0.59
N ALA A 491 -6.97 21.26 -0.07
CA ALA A 491 -5.82 20.85 -0.88
C ALA A 491 -5.96 19.43 -1.43
N THR A 492 -6.62 18.52 -0.71
CA THR A 492 -6.80 17.12 -1.13
C THR A 492 -8.20 16.82 -1.67
N LYS A 493 -9.20 17.63 -1.30
CA LYS A 493 -10.63 17.44 -1.57
C LYS A 493 -11.17 16.07 -1.11
N LEU A 494 -10.47 15.39 -0.20
CA LEU A 494 -10.81 14.06 0.31
C LEU A 494 -11.97 14.12 1.33
N LEU A 495 -13.01 13.37 1.03
CA LEU A 495 -14.15 13.13 1.92
C LEU A 495 -13.79 11.97 2.86
N THR A 496 -13.20 12.32 4.01
CA THR A 496 -12.64 11.37 4.98
C THR A 496 -13.62 11.13 6.13
N TRP A 497 -13.92 12.18 6.91
CA TRP A 497 -14.86 12.12 8.04
C TRP A 497 -16.30 11.79 7.61
N PRO A 498 -17.12 11.21 8.51
CA PRO A 498 -18.57 11.22 8.34
C PRO A 498 -19.11 12.64 8.11
N SER A 499 -20.28 12.79 7.50
CA SER A 499 -20.89 14.08 7.11
C SER A 499 -20.16 14.89 6.03
N THR A 500 -18.95 14.51 5.60
CA THR A 500 -18.22 15.26 4.56
C THR A 500 -18.86 15.07 3.18
N GLY A 501 -18.77 16.06 2.31
CA GLY A 501 -19.52 16.02 1.06
C GLY A 501 -19.41 17.26 0.19
N VAL A 502 -20.33 17.36 -0.79
CA VAL A 502 -20.56 18.58 -1.58
C VAL A 502 -22.04 18.90 -1.66
N ALA A 503 -22.37 20.19 -1.65
CA ALA A 503 -23.72 20.70 -1.85
C ALA A 503 -23.73 21.78 -2.94
N PHE A 504 -24.74 21.77 -3.81
CA PHE A 504 -24.87 22.71 -4.92
C PHE A 504 -26.34 22.85 -5.33
N SER A 505 -26.61 23.86 -6.16
CA SER A 505 -27.86 23.98 -6.90
C SER A 505 -27.53 23.99 -8.39
N PHE A 506 -28.47 23.56 -9.23
CA PHE A 506 -28.31 23.62 -10.68
C PHE A 506 -29.63 23.82 -11.39
N LYS A 507 -29.57 24.27 -12.63
CA LYS A 507 -30.72 24.49 -13.53
C LYS A 507 -30.51 23.67 -14.80
N GLY A 508 -31.16 22.52 -14.89
CA GLY A 508 -30.93 21.50 -15.91
C GLY A 508 -31.90 20.33 -15.79
N THR A 509 -31.49 19.15 -16.22
CA THR A 509 -32.15 17.85 -15.95
C THR A 509 -31.22 16.85 -15.25
N GLU A 510 -29.91 17.11 -15.19
CA GLU A 510 -28.92 16.16 -14.67
C GLU A 510 -27.66 16.87 -14.13
N ALA A 511 -27.09 16.35 -13.05
CA ALA A 511 -25.80 16.79 -12.52
C ALA A 511 -24.93 15.62 -12.07
N THR A 512 -23.62 15.81 -12.18
CA THR A 512 -22.59 14.78 -11.99
C THR A 512 -21.48 15.30 -11.10
N ILE A 513 -21.24 14.61 -9.99
CA ILE A 513 -20.15 14.84 -9.05
C ILE A 513 -18.99 13.97 -9.51
N ASN A 514 -17.89 14.58 -9.93
CA ASN A 514 -16.74 13.89 -10.52
C ASN A 514 -15.75 13.51 -9.41
N ILE A 515 -15.23 12.29 -9.46
CA ILE A 515 -14.38 11.67 -8.43
C ILE A 515 -13.00 11.39 -9.02
N ASN A 516 -11.95 11.73 -8.29
CA ASN A 516 -10.56 11.54 -8.72
C ASN A 516 -9.95 10.25 -8.14
N GLN A 517 -9.94 10.12 -6.81
CA GLN A 517 -9.40 8.95 -6.10
C GLN A 517 -10.48 8.34 -5.20
N ILE A 518 -10.47 7.00 -5.09
CA ILE A 518 -11.21 6.22 -4.08
C ILE A 518 -10.19 5.34 -3.36
N THR A 519 -10.37 5.11 -2.05
CA THR A 519 -9.55 4.19 -1.27
C THR A 519 -10.42 3.51 -0.22
N GLY A 520 -10.37 2.18 -0.16
CA GLY A 520 -11.30 1.39 0.67
C GLY A 520 -12.75 1.42 0.15
N ALA A 521 -13.71 1.30 1.06
CA ALA A 521 -15.14 1.42 0.79
C ALA A 521 -15.74 2.67 1.44
N SER A 522 -16.70 3.31 0.79
CA SER A 522 -17.42 4.46 1.34
C SER A 522 -18.86 4.44 0.84
N SER A 523 -19.83 4.67 1.73
CA SER A 523 -21.22 4.89 1.32
C SER A 523 -21.60 6.37 1.46
N VAL A 524 -22.54 6.80 0.63
CA VAL A 524 -23.00 8.19 0.55
C VAL A 524 -24.51 8.28 0.41
N ASP A 525 -25.09 9.31 1.01
CA ASP A 525 -26.46 9.76 0.81
C ASP A 525 -26.45 10.84 -0.28
N LEU A 526 -27.18 10.64 -1.38
CA LEU A 526 -27.41 11.66 -2.41
C LEU A 526 -28.82 12.25 -2.23
N ILE A 527 -28.90 13.45 -1.66
CA ILE A 527 -30.14 14.16 -1.36
C ILE A 527 -30.45 15.12 -2.52
N ILE A 528 -31.69 15.10 -3.02
CA ILE A 528 -32.14 15.95 -4.13
C ILE A 528 -33.44 16.67 -3.73
N ASP A 529 -33.50 17.98 -3.93
CA ASP A 529 -34.63 18.85 -3.57
C ASP A 529 -35.11 18.73 -2.11
N GLY A 530 -34.21 18.33 -1.20
CA GLY A 530 -34.53 18.08 0.22
C GLY A 530 -35.37 16.83 0.49
N LYS A 531 -35.55 15.94 -0.49
CA LYS A 531 -36.29 14.67 -0.38
C LYS A 531 -35.46 13.60 0.35
N ASP A 532 -36.05 12.41 0.54
CA ASP A 532 -35.34 11.26 1.11
C ASP A 532 -34.07 10.90 0.31
N PRO A 533 -32.97 10.48 0.97
CA PRO A 533 -31.71 10.22 0.29
C PRO A 533 -31.76 9.02 -0.66
N ILE A 534 -31.16 9.18 -1.84
CA ILE A 534 -30.75 8.04 -2.67
C ILE A 534 -29.46 7.48 -2.06
N VAL A 535 -29.55 6.31 -1.42
CA VAL A 535 -28.41 5.65 -0.78
C VAL A 535 -27.54 4.97 -1.83
N ILE A 536 -26.25 5.32 -1.87
CA ILE A 536 -25.23 4.64 -2.67
C ILE A 536 -24.35 3.85 -1.69
N PRO A 537 -24.49 2.50 -1.62
CA PRO A 537 -23.87 1.69 -0.57
C PRO A 537 -22.36 1.51 -0.74
N SER A 538 -21.83 1.74 -1.95
CA SER A 538 -20.40 1.85 -2.21
C SER A 538 -20.14 2.82 -3.36
N VAL A 539 -19.30 3.82 -3.13
CA VAL A 539 -18.80 4.74 -4.15
C VAL A 539 -17.79 4.01 -5.04
N LEU A 540 -18.04 3.99 -6.35
CA LEU A 540 -17.27 3.25 -7.35
C LEU A 540 -17.13 4.10 -8.63
N GLY A 541 -16.06 3.86 -9.40
CA GLY A 541 -15.82 4.56 -10.66
C GLY A 541 -15.32 5.99 -10.48
N THR A 542 -15.59 6.86 -11.45
CA THR A 542 -15.07 8.24 -11.52
C THR A 542 -16.15 9.32 -11.37
N SER A 543 -17.40 8.95 -11.06
CA SER A 543 -18.46 9.93 -10.83
C SER A 543 -19.69 9.35 -10.09
N ILE A 544 -20.51 10.27 -9.56
CA ILE A 544 -21.87 10.02 -9.07
C ILE A 544 -22.80 11.01 -9.78
N SER A 545 -23.82 10.51 -10.49
CA SER A 545 -24.81 11.33 -11.19
C SER A 545 -26.18 11.30 -10.51
N THR A 546 -26.93 12.38 -10.61
CA THR A 546 -28.36 12.38 -10.27
C THR A 546 -29.13 11.48 -11.24
N PRO A 547 -30.27 10.86 -10.84
CA PRO A 547 -31.23 10.36 -11.81
C PRO A 547 -31.71 11.51 -12.72
N LYS A 548 -32.31 11.18 -13.87
CA LYS A 548 -32.81 12.19 -14.81
C LYS A 548 -34.02 12.92 -14.21
N LEU A 549 -33.88 14.22 -14.00
CA LEU A 549 -34.90 15.09 -13.40
C LEU A 549 -35.72 15.83 -14.48
N PRO A 550 -36.92 16.34 -14.17
CA PRO A 550 -37.61 17.31 -15.01
C PRO A 550 -36.73 18.54 -15.27
N LYS A 551 -36.92 19.25 -16.39
CA LYS A 551 -36.16 20.48 -16.67
C LYS A 551 -36.55 21.59 -15.69
N GLY A 552 -35.72 21.84 -14.69
CA GLY A 552 -36.06 22.68 -13.55
C GLY A 552 -34.84 23.29 -12.86
N THR A 553 -35.06 23.84 -11.67
CA THR A 553 -33.99 24.21 -10.72
C THR A 553 -34.03 23.21 -9.58
N HIS A 554 -32.88 22.61 -9.26
CA HIS A 554 -32.73 21.54 -8.29
C HIS A 554 -31.64 21.87 -7.27
N THR A 555 -31.80 21.33 -6.06
CA THR A 555 -30.75 21.35 -5.03
C THR A 555 -30.21 19.94 -4.85
N VAL A 556 -28.89 19.80 -4.71
CA VAL A 556 -28.22 18.51 -4.52
C VAL A 556 -27.26 18.60 -3.35
N GLU A 557 -27.30 17.63 -2.45
CA GLU A 557 -26.36 17.49 -1.35
C GLU A 557 -25.91 16.02 -1.24
N LEU A 558 -24.63 15.77 -1.50
CA LEU A 558 -23.99 14.49 -1.27
C LEU A 558 -23.36 14.51 0.13
N ARG A 559 -23.67 13.54 0.99
CA ARG A 559 -23.06 13.38 2.33
C ARG A 559 -22.47 11.99 2.50
N LYS A 560 -21.22 11.90 2.96
CA LYS A 560 -20.56 10.65 3.33
C LYS A 560 -21.19 10.09 4.61
N ARG A 561 -21.76 8.89 4.49
CA ARG A 561 -22.46 8.17 5.56
C ARG A 561 -21.49 7.43 6.49
N SER A 562 -20.35 6.98 5.95
CA SER A 562 -19.37 6.15 6.67
C SER A 562 -18.12 6.92 7.09
N GLU A 563 -17.41 6.42 8.09
CA GLU A 563 -16.13 6.98 8.56
C GLU A 563 -14.93 6.64 7.67
N ALA A 564 -13.75 7.14 8.04
CA ALA A 564 -12.49 6.95 7.30
C ALA A 564 -11.84 5.57 7.48
N SER A 565 -12.21 4.79 8.50
CA SER A 565 -11.65 3.45 8.75
C SER A 565 -12.01 2.42 7.67
N PHE A 566 -13.19 2.57 7.06
CA PHE A 566 -13.59 1.79 5.88
C PHE A 566 -13.01 2.35 4.58
N GLY A 567 -12.89 3.68 4.46
CA GLY A 567 -12.37 4.32 3.26
C GLY A 567 -12.72 5.81 3.12
N GLU A 568 -12.21 6.39 2.03
CA GLU A 568 -12.29 7.80 1.67
C GLU A 568 -12.22 7.99 0.14
N PHE A 569 -12.70 9.13 -0.36
CA PHE A 569 -12.64 9.45 -1.80
C PHE A 569 -12.59 10.96 -2.04
N SER A 570 -11.98 11.43 -3.14
CA SER A 570 -11.81 12.85 -3.45
C SER A 570 -12.72 13.33 -4.57
N VAL A 571 -13.38 14.47 -4.36
CA VAL A 571 -14.24 15.11 -5.37
C VAL A 571 -13.39 16.07 -6.20
N LEU A 572 -13.35 15.87 -7.52
CA LEU A 572 -12.66 16.75 -8.46
C LEU A 572 -13.44 18.07 -8.64
N GLY A 573 -14.74 17.95 -8.91
CA GLY A 573 -15.70 19.04 -9.08
C GLY A 573 -17.07 18.55 -9.59
N VAL A 574 -18.02 19.47 -9.77
CA VAL A 574 -19.40 19.17 -10.22
C VAL A 574 -19.64 19.69 -11.64
N SER A 575 -20.34 18.91 -12.46
CA SER A 575 -20.81 19.26 -13.80
C SER A 575 -22.33 19.04 -13.94
N THR A 576 -22.96 19.62 -14.95
CA THR A 576 -24.42 19.51 -15.22
C THR A 576 -24.71 19.69 -16.70
N ASP A 577 -25.89 19.25 -17.17
CA ASP A 577 -26.41 19.51 -18.52
C ASP A 577 -26.95 20.94 -18.73
N GLY A 578 -26.91 21.78 -17.70
CA GLY A 578 -27.29 23.19 -17.76
C GLY A 578 -26.34 24.11 -17.00
N GLU A 579 -26.85 24.84 -16.02
CA GLU A 579 -26.10 25.89 -15.29
C GLU A 579 -26.02 25.55 -13.78
N LEU A 580 -24.83 25.62 -13.16
CA LEU A 580 -24.72 25.58 -11.69
C LEU A 580 -25.15 26.93 -11.09
N LEU A 581 -25.82 26.89 -9.95
CA LEU A 581 -26.37 28.06 -9.28
C LEU A 581 -25.74 28.24 -7.89
N LYS A 582 -25.22 29.44 -7.63
CA LYS A 582 -24.64 29.85 -6.35
C LYS A 582 -25.52 29.50 -5.15
N THR A 583 -25.05 28.59 -4.32
CA THR A 583 -25.72 28.22 -3.07
C THR A 583 -25.42 29.20 -1.93
N THR A 584 -26.38 29.35 -1.00
CA THR A 584 -26.15 30.02 0.28
C THR A 584 -26.11 28.96 1.39
N PRO A 585 -24.99 28.80 2.13
CA PRO A 585 -24.94 27.84 3.23
C PRO A 585 -25.84 28.30 4.40
N PRO A 586 -26.34 27.36 5.24
CA PRO A 586 -27.03 27.71 6.48
C PRO A 586 -26.17 28.63 7.35
N LYS A 587 -26.80 29.64 7.96
CA LYS A 587 -26.12 30.59 8.85
C LYS A 587 -25.68 29.94 10.17
N ARG A 588 -26.51 29.02 10.67
CA ARG A 588 -26.33 28.23 11.89
C ARG A 588 -25.35 27.09 11.62
N LYS A 589 -24.42 26.82 12.55
CA LYS A 589 -23.40 25.77 12.41
C LYS A 589 -23.24 24.95 13.69
N ILE A 590 -23.22 23.63 13.54
CA ILE A 590 -22.99 22.67 14.63
C ILE A 590 -21.76 21.82 14.30
N GLU A 591 -20.80 21.72 15.22
CA GLU A 591 -19.73 20.72 15.13
C GLU A 591 -19.99 19.59 16.14
N ILE A 592 -19.83 18.34 15.70
CA ILE A 592 -20.08 17.16 16.53
C ILE A 592 -18.80 16.35 16.65
N ILE A 593 -18.32 16.16 17.88
CA ILE A 593 -17.12 15.38 18.21
C ILE A 593 -17.58 14.11 18.94
N GLY A 594 -17.18 12.92 18.47
CA GLY A 594 -17.60 11.69 19.14
C GLY A 594 -16.99 10.40 18.62
N ASP A 595 -17.60 9.28 19.03
CA ASP A 595 -17.20 7.91 18.70
C ASP A 595 -18.09 7.28 17.61
N SER A 596 -18.23 5.96 17.59
CA SER A 596 -19.08 5.18 16.68
C SER A 596 -20.55 5.62 16.70
N ILE A 597 -21.04 6.13 17.83
CA ILE A 597 -22.39 6.69 17.96
C ILE A 597 -22.54 7.99 17.14
N SER A 598 -21.45 8.75 17.02
CA SER A 598 -21.42 9.97 16.19
C SER A 598 -21.06 9.69 14.73
N VAL A 599 -20.39 8.58 14.43
CA VAL A 599 -20.29 8.04 13.06
C VAL A 599 -21.67 7.65 12.54
N GLY A 600 -22.44 6.90 13.34
CA GLY A 600 -23.64 6.18 12.90
C GLY A 600 -23.33 4.72 12.54
N TYR A 601 -22.39 4.11 13.26
CA TYR A 601 -21.97 2.71 13.12
C TYR A 601 -23.17 1.75 13.23
N GLY A 602 -23.32 0.82 12.29
CA GLY A 602 -24.35 -0.22 12.33
C GLY A 602 -25.81 0.25 12.25
N LEU A 603 -26.06 1.56 12.04
CA LEU A 603 -27.37 2.21 12.27
C LEU A 603 -28.49 1.67 11.35
N ASP A 604 -28.19 1.47 10.07
CA ASP A 604 -29.15 0.86 9.11
C ASP A 604 -29.13 -0.68 9.13
N GLY A 605 -28.38 -1.29 10.05
CA GLY A 605 -28.33 -2.73 10.28
C GLY A 605 -29.45 -3.24 11.19
N VAL A 606 -29.69 -4.55 11.14
CA VAL A 606 -30.62 -5.27 12.03
C VAL A 606 -29.84 -6.29 12.83
N LEU A 607 -29.84 -6.18 14.15
CA LEU A 607 -29.12 -7.09 15.05
C LEU A 607 -29.67 -8.53 14.94
N PRO A 608 -28.83 -9.58 14.87
CA PRO A 608 -27.37 -9.55 14.80
C PRO A 608 -26.84 -9.27 13.38
N CYS A 609 -25.97 -8.26 13.28
CA CYS A 609 -25.21 -7.95 12.07
C CYS A 609 -23.83 -7.41 12.44
N VAL A 610 -22.91 -7.45 11.48
CA VAL A 610 -21.57 -6.87 11.55
C VAL A 610 -21.58 -5.56 10.75
N ASP A 611 -21.01 -4.49 11.30
CA ASP A 611 -20.97 -3.20 10.61
C ASP A 611 -20.16 -3.23 9.30
N THR A 612 -20.60 -2.41 8.34
CA THR A 612 -19.93 -2.17 7.06
C THR A 612 -20.15 -0.73 6.63
N ALA A 613 -19.31 -0.21 5.75
CA ALA A 613 -19.49 1.12 5.16
C ALA A 613 -20.92 1.40 4.67
N ALA A 614 -21.65 0.41 4.16
CA ALA A 614 -23.03 0.55 3.71
C ALA A 614 -24.06 0.70 4.86
N LEU A 615 -23.85 -0.04 5.96
CA LEU A 615 -24.75 -0.03 7.14
C LEU A 615 -24.50 1.16 8.07
N GLN A 616 -23.31 1.77 8.01
CA GLN A 616 -23.08 3.09 8.59
C GLN A 616 -24.00 4.14 7.95
N ASN A 617 -24.63 4.97 8.77
CA ASN A 617 -25.49 6.06 8.29
C ASN A 617 -25.34 7.34 9.13
N ASN A 618 -24.36 8.17 8.77
CA ASN A 618 -24.20 9.47 9.44
C ASN A 618 -25.43 10.38 9.32
N GLY A 619 -26.15 10.36 8.19
CA GLY A 619 -27.30 11.23 7.94
C GLY A 619 -28.47 11.02 8.92
N LYS A 620 -28.64 9.80 9.44
CA LYS A 620 -29.62 9.45 10.47
C LYS A 620 -29.12 9.59 11.92
N THR A 621 -27.84 9.95 12.14
CA THR A 621 -27.32 10.15 13.51
C THR A 621 -28.05 11.25 14.25
N TYR A 622 -28.05 11.15 15.58
CA TYR A 622 -28.63 12.14 16.49
C TYR A 622 -28.16 13.58 16.19
N GLY A 623 -26.88 13.76 15.87
CA GLY A 623 -26.29 15.04 15.51
C GLY A 623 -26.77 15.58 14.16
N ALA A 624 -26.76 14.76 13.11
CA ALA A 624 -27.22 15.16 11.77
C ALA A 624 -28.73 15.43 11.72
N VAL A 625 -29.54 14.64 12.43
CA VAL A 625 -30.99 14.86 12.54
C VAL A 625 -31.30 16.12 13.35
N ALA A 626 -30.60 16.37 14.46
CA ALA A 626 -30.74 17.62 15.22
C ALA A 626 -30.32 18.85 14.40
N ALA A 627 -29.22 18.79 13.65
CA ALA A 627 -28.78 19.88 12.79
C ALA A 627 -29.80 20.22 11.70
N ARG A 628 -30.34 19.20 11.01
CA ARG A 628 -31.42 19.40 10.02
C ARG A 628 -32.68 20.00 10.66
N ALA A 629 -33.11 19.50 11.82
CA ALA A 629 -34.27 20.02 12.55
C ALA A 629 -34.10 21.49 13.02
N LEU A 630 -32.86 21.97 13.16
CA LEU A 630 -32.53 23.34 13.56
C LEU A 630 -32.20 24.28 12.38
N ASN A 631 -32.25 23.77 11.14
CA ASN A 631 -31.78 24.45 9.93
C ASN A 631 -30.32 24.96 10.08
N ALA A 632 -29.44 24.05 10.49
CA ALA A 632 -28.02 24.28 10.68
C ALA A 632 -27.18 23.38 9.77
N ASP A 633 -26.07 23.91 9.27
CA ASP A 633 -25.04 23.08 8.66
C ASP A 633 -24.24 22.37 9.76
N TYR A 634 -23.66 21.23 9.42
CA TYR A 634 -22.97 20.38 10.39
C TYR A 634 -21.69 19.76 9.86
N SER A 635 -20.75 19.58 10.78
CA SER A 635 -19.51 18.85 10.58
C SER A 635 -19.35 17.84 11.71
N VAL A 636 -19.27 16.56 11.36
CA VAL A 636 -18.97 15.46 12.28
C VAL A 636 -17.49 15.14 12.21
N VAL A 637 -16.83 15.08 13.37
CA VAL A 637 -15.45 14.64 13.56
C VAL A 637 -15.50 13.46 14.53
N ALA A 638 -15.66 12.27 13.98
CA ALA A 638 -15.91 11.04 14.73
C ALA A 638 -15.22 9.83 14.10
N TRP A 639 -14.82 8.88 14.94
CA TRP A 639 -14.16 7.63 14.56
C TRP A 639 -14.55 6.54 15.56
N SER A 640 -14.97 5.38 15.06
CA SER A 640 -15.41 4.24 15.87
C SER A 640 -14.31 3.68 16.77
N GLY A 641 -14.68 3.24 17.97
CA GLY A 641 -13.74 2.73 18.97
C GLY A 641 -12.82 3.78 19.61
N LYS A 642 -12.85 5.05 19.21
CA LYS A 642 -11.98 6.09 19.78
C LYS A 642 -12.56 6.72 21.04
N GLY A 643 -11.66 7.01 21.99
CA GLY A 643 -12.00 7.57 23.30
C GLY A 643 -11.43 8.97 23.51
N LEU A 644 -11.61 9.46 24.75
CA LEU A 644 -11.13 10.75 25.23
C LEU A 644 -9.70 10.67 25.80
N ILE A 645 -9.41 9.63 26.58
CA ILE A 645 -8.07 9.32 27.13
C ILE A 645 -7.59 7.92 26.73
N ARG A 646 -8.49 6.97 26.43
CA ARG A 646 -8.16 5.63 25.97
C ARG A 646 -9.22 5.09 25.02
N ASN A 647 -8.78 4.48 23.92
CA ASN A 647 -9.67 3.87 22.93
C ASN A 647 -10.31 2.57 23.48
N TYR A 648 -11.12 1.89 22.68
CA TYR A 648 -11.84 0.68 23.05
C TYR A 648 -10.94 -0.43 23.64
N ALA A 649 -11.49 -1.25 24.54
CA ALA A 649 -10.78 -2.33 25.20
C ALA A 649 -10.61 -3.56 24.29
N SER A 650 -9.53 -3.60 23.52
CA SER A 650 -9.07 -4.76 22.75
C SER A 650 -7.95 -5.54 23.47
N PRO A 651 -7.83 -6.88 23.29
CA PRO A 651 -6.80 -7.69 23.95
C PRO A 651 -5.36 -7.23 23.69
N SER A 652 -5.09 -6.74 22.48
CA SER A 652 -3.92 -5.90 22.17
C SER A 652 -4.30 -4.43 22.42
N PRO A 653 -3.57 -3.67 23.27
CA PRO A 653 -3.92 -2.27 23.55
C PRO A 653 -3.91 -1.37 22.31
N ASP A 654 -5.03 -0.71 22.00
CA ASP A 654 -5.09 0.32 20.95
C ASP A 654 -4.41 1.61 21.41
N ASN A 655 -3.14 1.74 21.08
CA ASN A 655 -2.30 2.92 21.32
C ASN A 655 -2.38 3.98 20.19
N SER A 656 -3.28 3.85 19.22
CA SER A 656 -3.46 4.85 18.15
C SER A 656 -4.20 6.11 18.66
N PRO A 657 -4.13 7.24 17.92
CA PRO A 657 -4.61 8.53 18.42
C PRO A 657 -6.05 8.54 18.96
N THR A 658 -6.25 9.17 20.12
CA THR A 658 -7.57 9.44 20.72
C THR A 658 -8.24 10.63 20.05
N MET A 659 -9.55 10.83 20.31
CA MET A 659 -10.33 11.90 19.66
C MET A 659 -9.79 13.33 19.86
N PRO A 660 -9.20 13.73 21.01
CA PRO A 660 -8.55 15.04 21.14
C PRO A 660 -7.40 15.27 20.14
N THR A 661 -6.63 14.23 19.81
CA THR A 661 -5.55 14.32 18.81
C THR A 661 -6.12 14.32 17.40
N LEU A 662 -7.03 13.39 17.11
CA LEU A 662 -7.70 13.27 15.81
C LEU A 662 -8.47 14.55 15.43
N TYR A 663 -9.07 15.24 16.40
CA TYR A 663 -9.75 16.52 16.19
C TYR A 663 -8.83 17.67 15.71
N THR A 664 -7.52 17.56 15.88
CA THR A 664 -6.55 18.55 15.34
C THR A 664 -6.32 18.41 13.83
N ARG A 665 -6.84 17.36 13.20
CA ARG A 665 -6.60 17.01 11.80
C ARG A 665 -7.66 17.59 10.86
N TYR A 666 -7.25 17.90 9.63
CA TYR A 666 -8.16 18.41 8.60
C TYR A 666 -8.99 17.27 8.02
N GLY A 667 -8.39 16.38 7.22
CA GLY A 667 -8.89 15.02 6.97
C GLY A 667 -8.52 14.05 8.10
N ALA A 668 -9.22 12.92 8.22
CA ALA A 668 -9.02 11.97 9.31
C ALA A 668 -7.61 11.35 9.36
N ASN A 669 -7.02 11.10 8.19
CA ASN A 669 -5.70 10.54 8.01
C ASN A 669 -4.59 11.60 7.83
N ASP A 670 -4.94 12.89 7.83
CA ASP A 670 -3.98 13.99 7.73
C ASP A 670 -3.08 14.09 8.97
N LYS A 671 -1.96 14.81 8.84
CA LYS A 671 -1.04 15.11 9.95
C LYS A 671 -1.75 15.80 11.13
N ASP A 672 -1.33 15.49 12.36
CA ASP A 672 -1.80 16.18 13.56
C ASP A 672 -1.54 17.70 13.46
N ASN A 673 -2.50 18.51 13.93
CA ASN A 673 -2.53 19.97 13.82
C ASN A 673 -2.57 20.53 12.38
N SER A 674 -3.05 19.74 11.41
CA SER A 674 -3.31 20.22 10.04
C SER A 674 -4.59 21.06 9.91
N PHE A 675 -5.55 20.96 10.85
CA PHE A 675 -6.76 21.79 10.78
C PHE A 675 -6.47 23.22 11.22
N THR A 676 -6.70 24.18 10.32
CA THR A 676 -6.33 25.59 10.52
C THR A 676 -7.42 26.44 11.18
N PHE A 677 -8.52 25.83 11.63
CA PHE A 677 -9.70 26.51 12.21
C PHE A 677 -10.16 27.73 11.38
N PRO A 678 -10.44 27.55 10.07
CA PRO A 678 -10.65 28.66 9.14
C PRO A 678 -11.92 29.45 9.48
N LYS A 679 -11.87 30.78 9.32
CA LYS A 679 -12.98 31.70 9.65
C LYS A 679 -14.29 31.43 8.87
N SER A 680 -14.25 30.63 7.80
CA SER A 680 -15.42 30.11 7.11
C SER A 680 -16.23 29.10 7.96
N TRP A 681 -15.57 28.38 8.87
CA TRP A 681 -16.19 27.42 9.79
C TRP A 681 -15.96 27.83 11.26
N VAL A 682 -16.97 28.49 11.83
CA VAL A 682 -17.09 28.79 13.25
C VAL A 682 -18.46 28.27 13.69
N PRO A 683 -18.54 27.23 14.54
CA PRO A 683 -19.80 26.69 15.03
C PRO A 683 -20.43 27.57 16.13
N ASP A 684 -21.75 27.60 16.18
CA ASP A 684 -22.53 28.16 17.28
C ASP A 684 -22.68 27.15 18.43
N ALA A 685 -22.75 25.87 18.09
CA ALA A 685 -22.82 24.73 19.01
C ALA A 685 -21.70 23.73 18.74
N VAL A 686 -21.01 23.29 19.79
CA VAL A 686 -20.12 22.13 19.75
C VAL A 686 -20.71 21.02 20.62
N VAL A 687 -21.00 19.88 20.01
CA VAL A 687 -21.58 18.70 20.66
C VAL A 687 -20.46 17.70 20.91
N ILE A 688 -20.34 17.20 22.15
CA ILE A 688 -19.34 16.18 22.51
C ILE A 688 -20.07 14.97 23.09
N ASN A 689 -19.90 13.83 22.43
CA ASN A 689 -20.40 12.52 22.86
C ASN A 689 -19.23 11.54 22.88
N LEU A 690 -18.50 11.52 24.00
CA LEU A 690 -17.30 10.73 24.21
C LEU A 690 -17.29 10.14 25.62
N GLY A 691 -16.84 8.90 25.72
CA GLY A 691 -16.66 8.18 26.99
C GLY A 691 -16.96 6.68 26.87
N THR A 692 -17.82 6.28 25.92
CA THR A 692 -18.21 4.88 25.71
C THR A 692 -17.00 3.94 25.66
N ASN A 693 -16.02 4.30 24.81
CA ASN A 693 -14.81 3.52 24.61
C ASN A 693 -13.86 3.59 25.82
N ASP A 694 -13.80 4.71 26.53
CA ASP A 694 -12.97 4.84 27.73
C ASP A 694 -13.50 3.96 28.89
N PHE A 695 -14.82 3.87 29.04
CA PHE A 695 -15.49 3.04 30.07
C PHE A 695 -15.43 1.54 29.77
N SER A 696 -15.15 1.11 28.53
CA SER A 696 -14.86 -0.30 28.23
C SER A 696 -13.60 -0.77 28.99
N TYR A 697 -13.68 -1.94 29.65
CA TYR A 697 -12.57 -2.47 30.45
C TYR A 697 -12.59 -4.00 30.65
N LEU A 698 -13.79 -4.61 30.77
CA LEU A 698 -14.01 -5.98 31.21
C LEU A 698 -13.05 -6.99 30.58
N ASN A 699 -12.39 -7.79 31.42
CA ASN A 699 -11.44 -8.86 31.05
C ASN A 699 -10.22 -8.41 30.19
N VAL A 700 -9.96 -7.10 30.08
CA VAL A 700 -8.87 -6.54 29.25
C VAL A 700 -7.98 -5.57 30.04
N ARG A 701 -8.56 -4.72 30.89
CA ARG A 701 -7.85 -3.65 31.62
C ARG A 701 -8.65 -3.16 32.83
N ASP A 702 -8.07 -2.32 33.68
CA ASP A 702 -8.77 -1.73 34.82
C ASP A 702 -9.92 -0.78 34.41
N PRO A 703 -10.96 -0.62 35.26
CA PRO A 703 -11.94 0.46 35.14
C PRO A 703 -11.29 1.84 35.00
N VAL A 704 -11.96 2.76 34.29
CA VAL A 704 -11.42 4.10 34.04
C VAL A 704 -11.54 5.00 35.28
N ASN A 705 -10.49 5.74 35.62
CA ASN A 705 -10.57 6.74 36.69
C ASN A 705 -11.48 7.91 36.26
N PRO A 706 -12.64 8.14 36.92
CA PRO A 706 -13.57 9.21 36.55
C PRO A 706 -12.92 10.61 36.64
N ALA A 707 -12.01 10.81 37.59
CA ALA A 707 -11.33 12.09 37.77
C ALA A 707 -10.42 12.44 36.59
N ASP A 708 -9.80 11.45 35.93
CA ASP A 708 -8.89 11.70 34.81
C ASP A 708 -9.63 11.90 33.49
N LEU A 709 -10.77 11.23 33.30
CA LEU A 709 -11.73 11.59 32.24
C LEU A 709 -12.26 13.02 32.42
N THR A 710 -12.63 13.40 33.65
CA THR A 710 -13.11 14.75 33.95
C THR A 710 -12.06 15.81 33.58
N LYS A 711 -10.80 15.63 34.02
CA LYS A 711 -9.67 16.49 33.65
C LYS A 711 -9.47 16.55 32.13
N ALA A 712 -9.60 15.43 31.43
CA ALA A 712 -9.42 15.37 29.98
C ALA A 712 -10.54 16.05 29.20
N LEU A 713 -11.79 15.93 29.65
CA LEU A 713 -12.94 16.60 29.02
C LEU A 713 -12.84 18.11 29.21
N VAL A 714 -12.43 18.56 30.40
CA VAL A 714 -12.12 19.97 30.66
C VAL A 714 -10.99 20.48 29.76
N ARG A 715 -9.95 19.69 29.50
CA ARG A 715 -8.88 20.04 28.53
C ARG A 715 -9.40 20.12 27.09
N LEU A 716 -10.19 19.14 26.63
CA LEU A 716 -10.77 19.13 25.28
C LEU A 716 -11.66 20.35 25.06
N VAL A 717 -12.61 20.61 25.97
CA VAL A 717 -13.50 21.78 25.84
C VAL A 717 -12.71 23.09 25.88
N LYS A 718 -11.70 23.24 26.75
CA LYS A 718 -10.85 24.44 26.79
C LYS A 718 -10.02 24.64 25.52
N ASN A 719 -9.53 23.56 24.90
CA ASN A 719 -8.85 23.60 23.60
C ASN A 719 -9.82 24.10 22.51
N VAL A 720 -10.97 23.43 22.32
CA VAL A 720 -11.94 23.83 21.30
C VAL A 720 -12.47 25.26 21.52
N ALA A 721 -12.75 25.64 22.77
CA ALA A 721 -13.21 26.98 23.12
C ALA A 721 -12.16 28.08 22.86
N SER A 722 -10.86 27.75 22.81
CA SER A 722 -9.81 28.71 22.43
C SER A 722 -9.87 29.09 20.95
N HIS A 723 -10.31 28.17 20.09
CA HIS A 723 -10.58 28.43 18.67
C HIS A 723 -11.98 29.00 18.45
N TYR A 724 -12.96 28.55 19.23
CA TYR A 724 -14.38 28.91 19.11
C TYR A 724 -14.97 29.55 20.38
N PRO A 725 -14.48 30.74 20.82
CA PRO A 725 -14.83 31.35 22.11
C PRO A 725 -16.28 31.87 22.23
N LYS A 726 -17.09 31.76 21.17
CA LYS A 726 -18.52 32.09 21.17
C LYS A 726 -19.43 30.86 21.13
N ALA A 727 -18.89 29.67 20.87
CA ALA A 727 -19.67 28.45 20.80
C ALA A 727 -20.21 28.07 22.19
N GLN A 728 -21.39 27.45 22.21
CA GLN A 728 -21.91 26.79 23.41
C GLN A 728 -21.69 25.27 23.29
N PHE A 729 -21.30 24.64 24.39
CA PHE A 729 -20.89 23.23 24.40
C PHE A 729 -22.01 22.35 24.96
N PHE A 730 -22.29 21.24 24.28
CA PHE A 730 -23.33 20.29 24.64
C PHE A 730 -22.69 18.94 24.92
N LEU A 731 -22.62 18.58 26.20
CA LEU A 731 -22.01 17.34 26.68
C LEU A 731 -23.10 16.28 26.80
N VAL A 732 -23.01 15.24 25.96
CA VAL A 732 -24.04 14.22 25.79
C VAL A 732 -23.65 12.95 26.55
N SER A 733 -24.57 12.37 27.34
CA SER A 733 -24.34 11.07 27.97
C SER A 733 -24.47 9.93 26.94
N SER A 734 -23.56 8.95 26.98
CA SER A 734 -23.61 7.82 26.04
C SER A 734 -24.85 6.94 26.26
N PRO A 735 -25.65 6.65 25.21
CA PRO A 735 -26.78 5.71 25.28
C PRO A 735 -26.34 4.24 25.42
N LEU A 736 -25.09 3.91 25.09
CA LEU A 736 -24.54 2.54 25.19
C LEU A 736 -24.05 2.18 26.59
N LEU A 737 -23.71 3.17 27.42
CA LEU A 737 -23.42 2.92 28.84
C LEU A 737 -24.73 2.72 29.61
N ASN A 738 -24.73 1.72 30.50
CA ASN A 738 -25.82 1.41 31.42
C ASN A 738 -25.28 1.32 32.87
N ASN A 739 -26.09 0.92 33.85
CA ASN A 739 -25.65 0.84 35.25
C ASN A 739 -25.38 -0.59 35.74
N ASP A 740 -25.80 -1.62 35.01
CA ASP A 740 -25.88 -3.00 35.47
C ASP A 740 -24.83 -3.92 34.79
N TYR A 741 -24.14 -3.39 33.77
CA TYR A 741 -23.05 -4.03 33.03
C TYR A 741 -21.78 -3.14 33.05
N PRO A 742 -20.58 -3.71 33.23
CA PRO A 742 -20.30 -5.13 33.50
C PRO A 742 -20.89 -5.64 34.82
N THR A 743 -21.03 -4.78 35.83
CA THR A 743 -21.72 -5.08 37.08
C THR A 743 -22.54 -3.88 37.56
N THR A 744 -23.50 -4.12 38.47
CA THR A 744 -24.25 -3.06 39.18
C THR A 744 -23.37 -2.16 40.05
N ALA A 745 -22.16 -2.60 40.41
CA ALA A 745 -21.20 -1.82 41.18
C ALA A 745 -20.43 -0.80 40.32
N ASP A 746 -20.32 -1.03 39.01
CA ASP A 746 -19.69 -0.08 38.09
C ASP A 746 -20.52 1.19 37.90
N ALA A 747 -21.85 1.03 37.85
CA ALA A 747 -22.83 2.08 37.59
C ALA A 747 -22.38 3.03 36.45
N GLN A 748 -21.94 2.47 35.32
CA GLN A 748 -21.14 3.19 34.32
C GLN A 748 -21.86 4.43 33.79
N LYS A 749 -23.16 4.35 33.50
CA LYS A 749 -23.97 5.48 33.03
C LYS A 749 -24.05 6.59 34.09
N THR A 750 -24.35 6.27 35.34
CA THR A 750 -24.39 7.26 36.43
C THR A 750 -23.01 7.86 36.70
N THR A 751 -21.93 7.07 36.65
CA THR A 751 -20.56 7.57 36.81
C THR A 751 -20.12 8.45 35.63
N HIS A 752 -20.51 8.12 34.40
CA HIS A 752 -20.28 8.95 33.22
C HIS A 752 -21.07 10.27 33.29
N ILE A 753 -22.35 10.25 33.67
CA ILE A 753 -23.15 11.47 33.88
C ILE A 753 -22.52 12.40 34.94
N ARG A 754 -21.96 11.82 36.01
CA ARG A 754 -21.16 12.55 37.01
C ARG A 754 -19.91 13.19 36.38
N VAL A 755 -19.10 12.44 35.62
CA VAL A 755 -17.92 12.98 34.89
C VAL A 755 -18.29 14.18 34.00
N LEU A 756 -19.41 14.12 33.29
CA LEU A 756 -19.87 15.23 32.44
C LEU A 756 -20.22 16.47 33.28
N LYS A 757 -20.99 16.30 34.37
CA LYS A 757 -21.40 17.40 35.27
C LYS A 757 -20.23 18.00 36.05
N ASP A 758 -19.30 17.17 36.53
CA ASP A 758 -18.09 17.59 37.23
C ASP A 758 -17.14 18.36 36.30
N ALA A 759 -17.12 18.03 35.00
CA ALA A 759 -16.39 18.78 33.99
C ALA A 759 -17.03 20.17 33.74
N MET A 760 -18.37 20.25 33.65
CA MET A 760 -19.09 21.52 33.52
C MET A 760 -18.77 22.47 34.69
N GLY A 761 -18.74 21.96 35.92
CA GLY A 761 -18.35 22.73 37.11
C GLY A 761 -16.92 23.27 37.11
N GLN A 762 -16.04 22.75 36.23
CA GLN A 762 -14.64 23.19 36.07
C GLN A 762 -14.40 24.06 34.82
N LEU A 763 -15.46 24.33 34.05
CA LEU A 763 -15.46 25.05 32.78
C LEU A 763 -15.91 26.52 32.93
N ASN A 764 -15.49 27.16 34.03
CA ASN A 764 -15.72 28.58 34.31
C ASN A 764 -15.47 29.48 33.08
N GLY A 765 -16.45 30.30 32.72
CA GLY A 765 -16.42 31.19 31.57
C GLY A 765 -16.84 30.57 30.23
N ILE A 766 -16.91 29.24 30.13
CA ILE A 766 -17.37 28.53 28.93
C ILE A 766 -18.81 28.07 29.14
N LYS A 767 -19.70 28.42 28.21
CA LYS A 767 -21.11 27.99 28.29
C LYS A 767 -21.21 26.52 27.95
N THR A 768 -21.59 25.72 28.94
CA THR A 768 -21.78 24.26 28.82
C THR A 768 -23.21 23.88 29.18
N HIS A 769 -23.72 22.84 28.53
CA HIS A 769 -25.05 22.27 28.72
C HIS A 769 -24.94 20.75 28.79
N PHE A 770 -25.69 20.13 29.68
CA PHE A 770 -25.79 18.67 29.76
C PHE A 770 -26.99 18.19 28.93
N VAL A 771 -26.78 17.19 28.08
CA VAL A 771 -27.83 16.49 27.34
C VAL A 771 -27.86 15.06 27.83
N ASP A 772 -28.84 14.72 28.67
CA ASP A 772 -29.01 13.34 29.11
C ASP A 772 -29.72 12.54 28.02
N TRP A 773 -29.01 11.59 27.40
CA TRP A 773 -29.58 10.61 26.50
C TRP A 773 -29.81 9.32 27.30
N PRO A 774 -31.06 8.88 27.49
CA PRO A 774 -31.35 7.61 28.15
C PRO A 774 -30.55 6.45 27.55
N THR A 775 -30.22 5.48 28.38
CA THR A 775 -29.65 4.20 27.91
C THR A 775 -30.65 3.53 26.99
N GLN A 776 -30.16 2.96 25.88
CA GLN A 776 -31.02 2.38 24.85
C GLN A 776 -31.72 1.09 25.32
N GLY A 777 -32.78 0.71 24.61
CA GLY A 777 -33.47 -0.57 24.79
C GLY A 777 -32.75 -1.74 24.11
N ALA A 778 -33.42 -2.89 24.06
CA ALA A 778 -32.91 -4.10 23.40
C ALA A 778 -32.92 -4.03 21.86
N GLU A 779 -33.71 -3.13 21.27
CA GLU A 779 -33.71 -2.89 19.83
C GLU A 779 -32.49 -2.04 19.41
N ALA A 780 -31.56 -2.65 18.69
CA ALA A 780 -30.28 -2.05 18.31
C ALA A 780 -29.90 -2.37 16.85
N GLY A 781 -28.94 -1.61 16.31
CA GLY A 781 -28.24 -1.90 15.06
C GLY A 781 -27.11 -2.91 15.25
N CYS A 782 -26.14 -2.94 14.32
CA CYS A 782 -25.01 -3.88 14.40
C CYS A 782 -24.18 -3.69 15.68
N ASP A 783 -23.67 -4.80 16.21
CA ASP A 783 -22.81 -4.83 17.41
C ASP A 783 -23.35 -3.97 18.57
N TYR A 784 -24.66 -4.08 18.81
CA TYR A 784 -25.45 -3.35 19.81
C TYR A 784 -25.44 -1.82 19.71
N HIS A 785 -25.08 -1.22 18.57
CA HIS A 785 -25.09 0.24 18.41
C HIS A 785 -26.52 0.83 18.28
N PRO A 786 -26.72 2.15 18.51
CA PRO A 786 -28.06 2.73 18.50
C PRO A 786 -28.70 2.67 17.11
N ASN A 787 -29.92 2.14 17.05
CA ASN A 787 -30.69 2.11 15.79
C ASN A 787 -31.24 3.50 15.44
N ALA A 788 -31.86 3.62 14.25
CA ALA A 788 -32.47 4.87 13.78
C ALA A 788 -33.48 5.50 14.76
N ALA A 789 -34.26 4.68 15.50
CA ALA A 789 -35.24 5.18 16.46
C ALA A 789 -34.57 5.77 17.72
N THR A 790 -33.55 5.07 18.25
CA THR A 790 -32.74 5.56 19.38
C THR A 790 -32.01 6.84 19.00
N HIS A 791 -31.49 6.94 17.77
CA HIS A 791 -30.90 8.18 17.25
C HIS A 791 -31.91 9.32 17.09
N ALA A 792 -33.14 9.04 16.66
CA ALA A 792 -34.20 10.06 16.59
C ALA A 792 -34.57 10.60 17.98
N GLN A 793 -34.61 9.75 19.02
CA GLN A 793 -34.79 10.20 20.41
C GLN A 793 -33.64 11.12 20.86
N GLY A 794 -32.39 10.70 20.63
CA GLY A 794 -31.22 11.53 20.92
C GLY A 794 -31.23 12.87 20.18
N ALA A 795 -31.71 12.88 18.93
CA ALA A 795 -31.84 14.09 18.12
C ALA A 795 -32.85 15.08 18.71
N GLN A 796 -34.00 14.60 19.20
CA GLN A 796 -35.03 15.45 19.83
C GLN A 796 -34.47 16.13 21.10
N LEU A 797 -33.80 15.37 21.96
CA LEU A 797 -33.17 15.85 23.19
C LEU A 797 -32.08 16.89 22.92
N LEU A 798 -31.19 16.60 21.97
CA LEU A 798 -30.13 17.50 21.54
C LEU A 798 -30.70 18.78 20.89
N ALA A 799 -31.66 18.65 19.98
CA ALA A 799 -32.26 19.77 19.28
C ALA A 799 -32.99 20.72 20.25
N ALA A 800 -33.76 20.18 21.21
CA ALA A 800 -34.43 20.98 22.24
C ALA A 800 -33.42 21.75 23.10
N SER A 801 -32.33 21.08 23.52
CA SER A 801 -31.27 21.69 24.33
C SER A 801 -30.55 22.82 23.59
N ILE A 802 -30.14 22.60 22.34
CA ILE A 802 -29.50 23.62 21.50
C ILE A 802 -30.47 24.79 21.23
N LYS A 803 -31.75 24.50 20.94
CA LYS A 803 -32.76 25.52 20.68
C LYS A 803 -32.97 26.46 21.86
N ALA A 804 -33.05 25.92 23.08
CA ALA A 804 -33.17 26.71 24.30
C ALA A 804 -31.90 27.55 24.58
N ALA A 805 -30.72 26.95 24.44
CA ALA A 805 -29.43 27.58 24.74
C ALA A 805 -29.02 28.68 23.75
N LEU A 806 -29.33 28.52 22.46
CA LEU A 806 -29.00 29.46 21.39
C LEU A 806 -30.16 30.37 20.95
N LYS A 807 -31.38 30.13 21.44
CA LYS A 807 -32.62 30.85 21.08
C LYS A 807 -32.90 30.78 19.57
N TRP A 808 -33.03 29.55 19.08
CA TRP A 808 -33.16 29.19 17.66
C TRP A 808 -34.59 28.84 17.19
#